data_AF-Q73UW4-F1
#
_entry.id   AF-Q73UW4-F1
#
_cell.length_a   1.000
_cell.length_b   1.000
_cell.length_c   1.000
_cell.angle_alpha   90.00
_cell.angle_beta   90.00
_cell.angle_gamma   90.00
#
_symmetry.space_group_name_H-M   'P 1'
#
loop_
_entity.id
_entity.type
_entity.pdbx_description
1 polymer ?
#
loop_
_entity_poly.entity_id
_entity_poly.type
_entity_poly.pdbx_seq_one_letter_code
_entity_poly.pdbx_strand_id
1 'polypeptide(L)'
;MPMSTAVVARLDSAGDVLITGPAVRAVAARHDRVTMLVGPRGRAAAELLPGVDELIEWQAPWVDFEAPELTAAHAEALIKQLRGLAPDRVYICTSFHQSPLPLALLCRMAAVPWVGAVSVDYPGALLNLRHRVPDGIPEPQRALSLAEAAGCALPAGDDGALRIRAVDPLPARLAEQLAPRPFVVFHPGAAVPARRPSPSRSAAMVAALAGAGHRVVVTGSPDEAALTAAVAGDVAVDLGGRTSFAELAAVFAAARVVVVPNTGPAHLAAAVGTPVVSLFAPVVPAGQWRPYGRRVRVLGDQFAPCRASRARVCPVTPAWTASPTRSCSPPWQKAPWQKEGSHDRGPLRRAAGSGAAHQHPGPPVARVGRTAGHGAARRRPVVGLRERGQRRRGPAPHRRTGGPIPRGANSHVRHRLTRRHLGADRDRQRLRRRRGVRPRGAGARPAGRRAGGAVHQRRQPQHDRGGQGRARRRHGDLGADRTGPQRAGRHVRRGDLRGRRRHRDGAGGPSAADPRAVHGARRPPFTTGSIMSTSKPLVVVGDSMLDVDILGSATRLSPEAPVPVVDAERHVQRPGGAGLAALLAARTEAPVVLITGIADDDAGRALHDLLSCSGVRVLALPVSGTTVCKIRIRARGQSVLRLDRGDATPVDGPLPAAAADALADARAICVADYGAGVTALPAVRAALTESARRVPVVWDPHPRGAPPVPGCALVTPNHEEARGFCHDDGSGDGGEALLRTWAADAVCITRGAQGARVYEPRADVHRVAIPQRAAPAAGDVCGAGDRFAVAAAVVRAAVGDAARFVAAGGAAAVSIPVSDTGSDPLTSRSRPADASAVDALGLAARLRRQGRTVVATGGCFDLLHTGHIRLLRQARELGDALIVLVNSDASVRALKGSGRPVMRDADRARVLAALACVDAVAVFDGLTPERMLEDLRPDIWVKGGDYVAAELPEADVVYRHGGEVVILPTVAGYSSSRLIAAAATGRPE
;
A
#
# COMPACT_ATOMS: atom_id res chain seq x y z
N MET A 1 -33.55 36.30 -25.50
CA MET A 1 -33.27 35.36 -24.39
C MET A 1 -32.53 36.12 -23.30
N PRO A 2 -32.65 35.76 -22.01
CA PRO A 2 -31.68 36.17 -21.01
C PRO A 2 -30.29 35.59 -21.36
N MET A 3 -29.22 36.31 -21.02
CA MET A 3 -27.84 35.82 -21.24
C MET A 3 -27.52 34.71 -20.25
N SER A 4 -27.15 33.54 -20.76
CA SER A 4 -26.84 32.36 -19.96
C SER A 4 -25.45 32.47 -19.34
N THR A 5 -25.39 32.36 -18.01
CA THR A 5 -24.17 32.57 -17.21
C THR A 5 -23.76 31.27 -16.51
N ALA A 6 -22.57 30.76 -16.83
CA ALA A 6 -22.01 29.56 -16.24
C ALA A 6 -20.81 29.85 -15.33
N VAL A 7 -20.65 29.06 -14.27
CA VAL A 7 -19.43 29.02 -13.45
C VAL A 7 -18.69 27.71 -13.68
N VAL A 8 -17.40 27.77 -14.03
CA VAL A 8 -16.51 26.60 -13.99
C VAL A 8 -15.60 26.71 -12.77
N ALA A 9 -15.68 25.75 -11.84
CA ALA A 9 -14.94 25.78 -10.58
C ALA A 9 -13.76 24.80 -10.59
N ARG A 10 -12.54 25.33 -10.39
CA ARG A 10 -11.29 24.59 -10.18
C ARG A 10 -10.44 25.37 -9.18
N LEU A 11 -10.58 25.02 -7.90
CA LEU A 11 -10.07 25.79 -6.75
C LEU A 11 -8.58 25.55 -6.45
N ASP A 12 -7.91 24.81 -7.33
CA ASP A 12 -6.59 24.20 -7.18
C ASP A 12 -5.42 25.10 -7.69
N SER A 13 -4.27 24.48 -7.97
CA SER A 13 -3.08 25.15 -8.50
C SER A 13 -3.22 25.64 -9.96
N ALA A 14 -2.29 26.48 -10.39
CA ALA A 14 -2.19 26.92 -11.79
C ALA A 14 -2.12 25.76 -12.80
N GLY A 15 -1.47 24.63 -12.45
CA GLY A 15 -1.43 23.44 -13.31
C GLY A 15 -2.81 22.79 -13.47
N ASP A 16 -3.54 22.73 -12.35
CA ASP A 16 -4.87 22.17 -12.23
C ASP A 16 -5.94 23.02 -12.94
N VAL A 17 -5.77 24.34 -12.92
CA VAL A 17 -6.55 25.28 -13.73
C VAL A 17 -6.28 25.07 -15.22
N LEU A 18 -5.01 25.03 -15.64
CA LEU A 18 -4.65 24.83 -17.06
C LEU A 18 -5.22 23.53 -17.66
N ILE A 19 -5.16 22.41 -16.93
CA ILE A 19 -5.73 21.14 -17.39
C ILE A 19 -7.26 21.14 -17.52
N THR A 20 -7.95 22.08 -16.85
CA THR A 20 -9.41 22.25 -16.98
C THR A 20 -9.79 23.06 -18.25
N GLY A 21 -8.81 23.66 -18.95
CA GLY A 21 -9.02 24.51 -20.13
C GLY A 21 -9.90 23.93 -21.28
N PRO A 22 -9.82 22.63 -21.64
CA PRO A 22 -10.73 22.05 -22.63
C PRO A 22 -12.20 22.05 -22.17
N ALA A 23 -12.46 21.78 -20.90
CA ALA A 23 -13.81 21.83 -20.32
C ALA A 23 -14.37 23.25 -20.30
N VAL A 24 -13.52 24.23 -19.96
CA VAL A 24 -13.86 25.66 -20.03
C VAL A 24 -14.30 26.06 -21.44
N ARG A 25 -13.54 25.69 -22.49
CA ARG A 25 -13.92 25.98 -23.88
C ARG A 25 -15.21 25.29 -24.31
N ALA A 26 -15.48 24.07 -23.85
CA ALA A 26 -16.74 23.39 -24.12
C ALA A 26 -17.94 24.08 -23.44
N VAL A 27 -17.77 24.60 -22.21
CA VAL A 27 -18.80 25.39 -21.53
C VAL A 27 -19.01 26.75 -22.22
N ALA A 28 -17.94 27.44 -22.61
CA ALA A 28 -18.01 28.71 -23.34
C ALA A 28 -18.62 28.57 -24.75
N ALA A 29 -18.56 27.39 -25.36
CA ALA A 29 -19.28 27.09 -26.60
C ALA A 29 -20.80 26.97 -26.43
N ARG A 30 -21.31 26.97 -25.18
CA ARG A 30 -22.72 26.73 -24.85
C ARG A 30 -23.35 27.83 -23.98
N HIS A 31 -22.58 28.72 -23.36
CA HIS A 31 -23.07 29.77 -22.47
C HIS A 31 -22.51 31.13 -22.89
N ASP A 32 -23.32 32.18 -22.76
CA ASP A 32 -23.00 33.54 -23.23
C ASP A 32 -21.92 34.23 -22.38
N ARG A 33 -21.72 33.76 -21.13
CA ARG A 33 -20.72 34.26 -20.19
C ARG A 33 -20.23 33.14 -19.26
N VAL A 34 -18.90 33.01 -19.11
CA VAL A 34 -18.26 32.00 -18.26
C VAL A 34 -17.37 32.67 -17.21
N THR A 35 -17.78 32.56 -15.95
CA THR A 35 -16.97 32.95 -14.80
C THR A 35 -16.17 31.75 -14.30
N MET A 36 -14.85 31.86 -14.10
CA MET A 36 -14.06 30.80 -13.47
C MET A 36 -13.92 31.05 -11.97
N LEU A 37 -14.31 30.06 -11.17
CA LEU A 37 -14.16 30.07 -9.71
C LEU A 37 -12.86 29.33 -9.33
N VAL A 38 -11.89 30.05 -8.80
CA VAL A 38 -10.51 29.58 -8.60
C VAL A 38 -9.93 29.96 -7.25
N GLY A 39 -8.94 29.19 -6.78
CA GLY A 39 -8.12 29.59 -5.63
C GLY A 39 -7.02 30.58 -6.05
N PRO A 40 -6.41 31.32 -5.10
CA PRO A 40 -5.34 32.28 -5.41
C PRO A 40 -4.18 31.65 -6.21
N ARG A 41 -3.82 30.40 -5.87
CA ARG A 41 -2.77 29.61 -6.55
C ARG A 41 -3.12 29.20 -7.99
N GLY A 42 -4.39 29.33 -8.40
CA GLY A 42 -4.88 29.06 -9.75
C GLY A 42 -5.15 30.32 -10.58
N ARG A 43 -5.29 31.49 -9.94
CA ARG A 43 -5.76 32.74 -10.54
C ARG A 43 -5.05 33.12 -11.84
N ALA A 44 -3.72 33.26 -11.81
CA ALA A 44 -2.93 33.71 -12.97
C ALA A 44 -2.94 32.73 -14.17
N ALA A 45 -3.34 31.47 -13.97
CA ALA A 45 -3.59 30.54 -15.06
C ALA A 45 -4.99 30.73 -15.68
N ALA A 46 -5.98 31.11 -14.89
CA ALA A 46 -7.35 31.33 -15.35
C ALA A 46 -7.46 32.60 -16.21
N GLU A 47 -6.69 33.64 -15.86
CA GLU A 47 -6.53 34.86 -16.66
C GLU A 47 -6.01 34.57 -18.09
N LEU A 48 -5.26 33.47 -18.27
CA LEU A 48 -4.73 33.01 -19.56
C LEU A 48 -5.64 32.00 -20.28
N LEU A 49 -6.76 31.54 -19.70
CA LEU A 49 -7.61 30.54 -20.37
C LEU A 49 -8.56 31.17 -21.40
N PRO A 50 -8.66 30.62 -22.63
CA PRO A 50 -9.68 31.00 -23.59
C PRO A 50 -11.05 30.48 -23.15
N GLY A 51 -12.11 31.28 -23.32
CA GLY A 51 -13.46 30.95 -22.84
C GLY A 51 -13.68 31.20 -21.34
N VAL A 52 -12.90 32.12 -20.74
CA VAL A 52 -13.17 32.70 -19.42
C VAL A 52 -13.38 34.20 -19.60
N ASP A 53 -14.50 34.73 -19.13
CA ASP A 53 -14.80 36.16 -19.21
C ASP A 53 -14.44 36.86 -17.88
N GLU A 54 -14.72 36.20 -16.76
CA GLU A 54 -14.55 36.74 -15.41
C GLU A 54 -13.96 35.71 -14.43
N LEU A 55 -13.43 36.22 -13.31
CA LEU A 55 -12.88 35.39 -12.23
C LEU A 55 -13.54 35.71 -10.89
N ILE A 56 -13.94 34.66 -10.17
CA ILE A 56 -14.16 34.73 -8.72
C ILE A 56 -12.98 34.02 -8.06
N GLU A 57 -12.25 34.75 -7.22
CA GLU A 57 -11.17 34.19 -6.42
C GLU A 57 -11.68 33.89 -5.00
N TRP A 58 -11.53 32.64 -4.56
CA TRP A 58 -11.89 32.20 -3.21
C TRP A 58 -11.02 31.01 -2.78
N GLN A 59 -10.29 31.14 -1.68
CA GLN A 59 -9.41 30.06 -1.18
C GLN A 59 -10.23 29.05 -0.37
N ALA A 60 -10.30 27.81 -0.86
CA ALA A 60 -11.14 26.78 -0.27
C ALA A 60 -10.46 26.07 0.93
N PRO A 61 -11.09 26.04 2.13
CA PRO A 61 -10.55 25.42 3.36
C PRO A 61 -10.13 23.94 3.27
N TRP A 62 -10.54 23.23 2.22
CA TRP A 62 -10.32 21.78 2.04
C TRP A 62 -9.49 21.43 0.78
N VAL A 63 -8.91 22.43 0.10
CA VAL A 63 -8.15 22.23 -1.16
C VAL A 63 -6.66 22.51 -0.97
N ASP A 64 -6.32 23.62 -0.31
CA ASP A 64 -4.94 24.10 -0.22
C ASP A 64 -4.18 23.52 0.98
N PHE A 65 -2.84 23.54 0.94
CA PHE A 65 -2.00 23.09 2.06
C PHE A 65 -1.95 24.10 3.22
N GLU A 66 -2.19 25.37 2.93
CA GLU A 66 -2.19 26.51 3.86
C GLU A 66 -3.54 27.21 3.76
N ALA A 67 -4.61 26.43 3.85
CA ALA A 67 -5.98 26.88 3.67
C ALA A 67 -6.53 27.62 4.92
N PRO A 68 -7.41 28.63 4.75
CA PRO A 68 -8.04 29.32 5.86
C PRO A 68 -9.06 28.42 6.58
N GLU A 69 -9.37 28.74 7.83
CA GLU A 69 -10.45 28.08 8.58
C GLU A 69 -11.82 28.30 7.91
N LEU A 70 -12.65 27.26 7.84
CA LEU A 70 -14.03 27.36 7.33
C LEU A 70 -14.95 28.04 8.36
N THR A 71 -14.89 29.37 8.39
CA THR A 71 -15.83 30.19 9.18
C THR A 71 -17.12 30.48 8.41
N ALA A 72 -18.20 30.80 9.13
CA ALA A 72 -19.46 31.22 8.52
C ALA A 72 -19.29 32.42 7.58
N ALA A 73 -18.52 33.44 8.01
CA ALA A 73 -18.23 34.62 7.19
C ALA A 73 -17.46 34.28 5.89
N HIS A 74 -16.54 33.32 5.93
CA HIS A 74 -15.79 32.87 4.75
C HIS A 74 -16.68 32.13 3.73
N ALA A 75 -17.64 31.34 4.22
CA ALA A 75 -18.67 30.71 3.39
C ALA A 75 -19.68 31.73 2.83
N GLU A 76 -20.15 32.66 3.67
CA GLU A 76 -21.09 33.73 3.30
C GLU A 76 -20.52 34.67 2.23
N ALA A 77 -19.20 34.93 2.23
CA ALA A 77 -18.54 35.70 1.19
C ALA A 77 -18.74 35.09 -0.20
N LEU A 78 -18.46 33.79 -0.36
CA LEU A 78 -18.68 33.08 -1.63
C LEU A 78 -20.17 32.98 -1.97
N ILE A 79 -21.03 32.69 -0.98
CA ILE A 79 -22.49 32.63 -1.19
C ILE A 79 -23.02 33.98 -1.69
N LYS A 80 -22.51 35.10 -1.17
CA LYS A 80 -22.87 36.45 -1.62
C LYS A 80 -22.40 36.72 -3.06
N GLN A 81 -21.17 36.32 -3.41
CA GLN A 81 -20.66 36.44 -4.78
C GLN A 81 -21.50 35.61 -5.77
N LEU A 82 -21.78 34.34 -5.46
CA LEU A 82 -22.59 33.47 -6.30
C LEU A 82 -24.03 33.96 -6.45
N ARG A 83 -24.66 34.49 -5.38
CA ARG A 83 -25.99 35.13 -5.46
C ARG A 83 -25.98 36.42 -6.29
N GLY A 84 -24.90 37.18 -6.26
CA GLY A 84 -24.74 38.40 -7.06
C GLY A 84 -24.51 38.13 -8.55
N LEU A 85 -23.83 37.02 -8.87
CA LEU A 85 -23.64 36.53 -10.24
C LEU A 85 -24.90 35.82 -10.79
N ALA A 86 -25.68 35.17 -9.92
CA ALA A 86 -26.88 34.39 -10.25
C ALA A 86 -26.71 33.39 -11.42
N PRO A 87 -25.68 32.52 -11.41
CA PRO A 87 -25.37 31.65 -12.55
C PRO A 87 -26.40 30.53 -12.73
N ASP A 88 -26.79 30.27 -13.99
CA ASP A 88 -27.69 29.18 -14.38
C ASP A 88 -27.10 27.80 -14.05
N ARG A 89 -25.77 27.67 -14.19
CA ARG A 89 -25.05 26.40 -14.06
C ARG A 89 -23.70 26.56 -13.38
N VAL A 90 -23.39 25.69 -12.41
CA VAL A 90 -22.04 25.53 -11.85
C VAL A 90 -21.48 24.14 -12.22
N TYR A 91 -20.25 24.13 -12.75
CA TYR A 91 -19.50 22.95 -13.18
C TYR A 91 -18.29 22.75 -12.25
N ILE A 92 -18.36 21.80 -11.32
CA ILE A 92 -17.34 21.58 -10.29
C ILE A 92 -16.34 20.52 -10.77
N CYS A 93 -15.15 20.98 -11.18
CA CYS A 93 -14.08 20.16 -11.72
C CYS A 93 -13.03 19.82 -10.65
N THR A 94 -13.35 19.01 -9.64
CA THR A 94 -12.35 18.56 -8.64
C THR A 94 -11.22 17.73 -9.23
N SER A 95 -10.10 17.58 -8.53
CA SER A 95 -9.17 16.46 -8.73
C SER A 95 -9.80 15.12 -8.28
N PHE A 96 -9.35 13.99 -8.83
CA PHE A 96 -9.86 12.63 -8.51
C PHE A 96 -9.80 12.19 -7.02
N HIS A 97 -9.26 13.01 -6.12
CA HIS A 97 -9.07 12.75 -4.70
C HIS A 97 -9.69 13.83 -3.79
N GLN A 98 -10.56 14.67 -4.34
CA GLN A 98 -11.28 15.74 -3.64
C GLN A 98 -12.78 15.57 -3.86
N SER A 99 -13.57 15.73 -2.79
CA SER A 99 -15.04 15.71 -2.90
C SER A 99 -15.56 17.07 -3.41
N PRO A 100 -16.46 17.11 -4.40
CA PRO A 100 -17.09 18.35 -4.85
C PRO A 100 -18.20 18.83 -3.90
N LEU A 101 -18.65 17.97 -2.98
CA LEU A 101 -19.85 18.19 -2.18
C LEU A 101 -19.80 19.44 -1.26
N PRO A 102 -18.67 19.81 -0.63
CA PRO A 102 -18.60 21.04 0.17
C PRO A 102 -18.85 22.31 -0.67
N LEU A 103 -18.34 22.38 -1.90
CA LEU A 103 -18.65 23.49 -2.82
C LEU A 103 -20.10 23.42 -3.30
N ALA A 104 -20.59 22.23 -3.66
CA ALA A 104 -21.97 22.04 -4.11
C ALA A 104 -23.00 22.49 -3.04
N LEU A 105 -22.69 22.28 -1.75
CA LEU A 105 -23.47 22.81 -0.63
C LEU A 105 -23.50 24.35 -0.64
N LEU A 106 -22.35 25.02 -0.81
CA LEU A 106 -22.30 26.49 -0.91
C LEU A 106 -23.06 27.00 -2.15
N CYS A 107 -22.99 26.31 -3.29
CA CYS A 107 -23.81 26.63 -4.47
C CYS A 107 -25.31 26.50 -4.19
N ARG A 108 -25.75 25.46 -3.46
CA ARG A 108 -27.15 25.33 -3.03
C ARG A 108 -27.57 26.41 -2.03
N MET A 109 -26.72 26.78 -1.09
CA MET A 109 -26.96 27.91 -0.18
C MET A 109 -27.01 29.25 -0.94
N ALA A 110 -26.32 29.37 -2.07
CA ALA A 110 -26.42 30.47 -3.02
C ALA A 110 -27.64 30.39 -3.97
N ALA A 111 -28.52 29.40 -3.79
CA ALA A 111 -29.70 29.15 -4.62
C ALA A 111 -29.41 28.85 -6.11
N VAL A 112 -28.21 28.34 -6.44
CA VAL A 112 -27.85 27.92 -7.80
C VAL A 112 -28.78 26.78 -8.26
N PRO A 113 -29.52 26.95 -9.38
CA PRO A 113 -30.53 25.98 -9.81
C PRO A 113 -29.91 24.68 -10.34
N TRP A 114 -28.79 24.76 -11.07
CA TRP A 114 -28.10 23.59 -11.60
C TRP A 114 -26.63 23.50 -11.16
N VAL A 115 -26.24 22.38 -10.56
CA VAL A 115 -24.86 22.05 -10.18
C VAL A 115 -24.48 20.69 -10.75
N GLY A 116 -23.38 20.61 -11.48
CA GLY A 116 -22.80 19.36 -12.01
C GLY A 116 -21.39 19.13 -11.51
N ALA A 117 -21.03 17.90 -11.15
CA ALA A 117 -19.69 17.54 -10.70
C ALA A 117 -19.32 16.08 -11.02
N VAL A 118 -18.02 15.80 -11.10
CA VAL A 118 -17.52 14.41 -11.05
C VAL A 118 -17.51 13.95 -9.59
N SER A 119 -18.35 12.98 -9.24
CA SER A 119 -18.50 12.53 -7.83
C SER A 119 -18.76 11.03 -7.70
N VAL A 120 -17.80 10.34 -7.07
CA VAL A 120 -17.97 8.96 -6.58
C VAL A 120 -18.89 8.90 -5.36
N ASP A 121 -18.95 9.97 -4.57
CA ASP A 121 -19.81 10.11 -3.38
C ASP A 121 -21.29 10.22 -3.76
N TYR A 122 -22.21 9.86 -2.85
CA TYR A 122 -23.64 10.14 -3.03
C TYR A 122 -23.95 11.61 -2.68
N PRO A 123 -24.49 12.43 -3.61
CA PRO A 123 -24.62 13.87 -3.40
C PRO A 123 -25.93 14.30 -2.73
N GLY A 124 -26.92 13.41 -2.58
CA GLY A 124 -28.30 13.82 -2.29
C GLY A 124 -28.78 14.87 -3.29
N ALA A 125 -29.43 15.93 -2.80
CA ALA A 125 -29.91 17.05 -3.61
C ALA A 125 -28.81 18.05 -4.04
N LEU A 126 -27.54 17.86 -3.66
CA LEU A 126 -26.48 18.85 -3.90
C LEU A 126 -26.06 18.96 -5.38
N LEU A 127 -26.23 17.90 -6.17
CA LEU A 127 -25.91 17.87 -7.60
C LEU A 127 -27.15 17.52 -8.44
N ASN A 128 -27.34 18.25 -9.54
CA ASN A 128 -28.25 17.85 -10.62
C ASN A 128 -27.59 16.83 -11.55
N LEU A 129 -26.27 16.97 -11.78
CA LEU A 129 -25.47 16.01 -12.55
C LEU A 129 -24.34 15.44 -11.67
N ARG A 130 -24.45 14.16 -11.36
CA ARG A 130 -23.40 13.35 -10.72
C ARG A 130 -22.66 12.54 -11.78
N HIS A 131 -21.67 13.15 -12.42
CA HIS A 131 -20.85 12.45 -13.40
C HIS A 131 -19.92 11.43 -12.71
N ARG A 132 -19.64 10.30 -13.38
CA ARG A 132 -18.71 9.27 -12.92
C ARG A 132 -17.76 8.93 -14.05
N VAL A 133 -16.45 9.00 -13.79
CA VAL A 133 -15.39 8.76 -14.77
C VAL A 133 -14.55 7.57 -14.31
N PRO A 134 -14.18 6.61 -15.19
CA PRO A 134 -13.30 5.50 -14.84
C PRO A 134 -11.91 5.93 -14.37
N ASP A 135 -11.27 5.10 -13.56
CA ASP A 135 -9.87 5.30 -13.17
C ASP A 135 -8.92 5.24 -14.37
N GLY A 136 -7.92 6.13 -14.37
CA GLY A 136 -6.83 6.13 -15.36
C GLY A 136 -7.00 7.14 -16.51
N ILE A 137 -8.18 7.75 -16.64
CA ILE A 137 -8.43 8.83 -17.60
C ILE A 137 -7.56 10.07 -17.26
N PRO A 138 -6.86 10.70 -18.24
CA PRO A 138 -6.18 11.98 -18.08
C PRO A 138 -7.07 13.07 -17.49
N GLU A 139 -6.57 13.85 -16.52
CA GLU A 139 -7.35 14.93 -15.88
C GLU A 139 -8.05 15.90 -16.86
N PRO A 140 -7.43 16.34 -18.00
CA PRO A 140 -8.12 17.18 -18.98
C PRO A 140 -9.33 16.50 -19.64
N GLN A 141 -9.20 15.20 -19.96
CA GLN A 141 -10.30 14.41 -20.54
C GLN A 141 -11.40 14.15 -19.50
N ARG A 142 -11.00 13.88 -18.25
CA ARG A 142 -11.93 13.74 -17.12
C ARG A 142 -12.73 15.03 -16.88
N ALA A 143 -12.07 16.20 -16.90
CA ALA A 143 -12.73 17.50 -16.79
C ALA A 143 -13.65 17.77 -17.98
N LEU A 144 -13.18 17.54 -19.22
CA LEU A 144 -13.99 17.71 -20.44
C LEU A 144 -15.25 16.83 -20.41
N SER A 145 -15.14 15.58 -19.97
CA SER A 145 -16.27 14.66 -19.92
C SER A 145 -17.41 15.11 -18.98
N LEU A 146 -17.14 15.98 -17.99
CA LEU A 146 -18.19 16.61 -17.18
C LEU A 146 -18.98 17.66 -17.98
N ALA A 147 -18.31 18.42 -18.84
CA ALA A 147 -18.97 19.36 -19.75
C ALA A 147 -19.80 18.59 -20.80
N GLU A 148 -19.22 17.54 -21.40
CA GLU A 148 -19.90 16.69 -22.38
C GLU A 148 -21.16 16.02 -21.78
N ALA A 149 -21.04 15.42 -20.58
CA ALA A 149 -22.17 14.82 -19.86
C ALA A 149 -23.26 15.83 -19.42
N ALA A 150 -22.97 17.13 -19.49
CA ALA A 150 -23.92 18.21 -19.21
C ALA A 150 -24.56 18.84 -20.47
N GLY A 151 -24.17 18.36 -21.67
CA GLY A 151 -24.61 18.89 -22.96
C GLY A 151 -23.76 20.03 -23.52
N CYS A 152 -22.50 20.16 -23.07
CA CYS A 152 -21.54 21.15 -23.56
C CYS A 152 -20.46 20.46 -24.42
N ALA A 153 -20.40 20.76 -25.71
CA ALA A 153 -19.42 20.19 -26.64
C ALA A 153 -18.30 21.19 -26.98
N LEU A 154 -17.14 20.69 -27.40
CA LEU A 154 -16.06 21.54 -27.93
C LEU A 154 -16.47 22.21 -29.26
N PRO A 155 -15.97 23.43 -29.55
CA PRO A 155 -16.11 24.05 -30.87
C PRO A 155 -15.54 23.18 -31.99
N ALA A 156 -16.12 23.29 -33.19
CA ALA A 156 -15.63 22.59 -34.37
C ALA A 156 -14.16 22.95 -34.66
N GLY A 157 -13.30 21.94 -34.76
CA GLY A 157 -11.85 22.11 -34.95
C GLY A 157 -11.02 22.27 -33.66
N ASP A 158 -11.63 22.24 -32.48
CA ASP A 158 -10.88 22.07 -31.23
C ASP A 158 -10.56 20.59 -30.97
N ASP A 159 -9.29 20.28 -30.70
CA ASP A 159 -8.78 18.92 -30.51
C ASP A 159 -8.70 18.51 -29.03
N GLY A 160 -9.27 19.30 -28.13
CA GLY A 160 -9.21 19.06 -26.68
C GLY A 160 -7.81 19.21 -26.08
N ALA A 161 -6.84 19.74 -26.84
CA ALA A 161 -5.51 20.03 -26.33
C ALA A 161 -5.53 21.15 -25.29
N LEU A 162 -4.47 21.23 -24.47
CA LEU A 162 -4.24 22.42 -23.65
C LEU A 162 -3.90 23.58 -24.58
N ARG A 163 -4.55 24.73 -24.34
CA ARG A 163 -4.41 25.97 -25.09
C ARG A 163 -4.61 27.12 -24.09
N ILE A 164 -3.77 28.14 -24.17
CA ILE A 164 -4.01 29.44 -23.52
C ILE A 164 -4.39 30.48 -24.59
N ARG A 165 -4.77 31.68 -24.16
CA ARG A 165 -4.90 32.86 -25.05
C ARG A 165 -3.57 33.11 -25.79
N ALA A 166 -3.64 33.83 -26.91
CA ALA A 166 -2.43 34.26 -27.61
C ALA A 166 -1.51 35.00 -26.63
N VAL A 167 -0.24 34.60 -26.58
CA VAL A 167 0.75 35.22 -25.71
C VAL A 167 1.49 36.31 -26.48
N ASP A 168 1.65 37.47 -25.86
CA ASP A 168 2.43 38.56 -26.44
C ASP A 168 3.89 38.13 -26.72
N PRO A 169 4.57 38.77 -27.70
CA PRO A 169 6.00 38.63 -27.89
C PRO A 169 6.79 38.88 -26.59
N LEU A 170 7.98 38.30 -26.47
CA LEU A 170 8.87 38.55 -25.33
C LEU A 170 9.04 40.07 -25.11
N PRO A 171 8.69 40.60 -23.92
CA PRO A 171 8.94 42.01 -23.59
C PRO A 171 10.42 42.36 -23.80
N ALA A 172 10.73 43.59 -24.24
CA ALA A 172 12.09 44.01 -24.63
C ALA A 172 13.17 43.59 -23.61
N ARG A 173 12.90 43.83 -22.32
CA ARG A 173 13.75 43.43 -21.17
C ARG A 173 14.16 41.93 -21.16
N LEU A 174 13.32 41.05 -21.70
CA LEU A 174 13.56 39.61 -21.83
C LEU A 174 14.05 39.25 -23.25
N ALA A 175 13.56 39.92 -24.28
CA ALA A 175 14.03 39.74 -25.66
C ALA A 175 15.53 40.03 -25.78
N GLU A 176 16.03 41.15 -25.21
CA GLU A 176 17.45 41.50 -25.15
C GLU A 176 18.29 40.42 -24.44
N GLN A 177 17.75 39.82 -23.37
CA GLN A 177 18.42 38.77 -22.61
C GLN A 177 18.38 37.40 -23.31
N LEU A 178 17.36 37.10 -24.13
CA LEU A 178 17.11 35.75 -24.65
C LEU A 178 17.27 35.57 -26.17
N ALA A 179 16.99 36.59 -26.97
CA ALA A 179 17.13 36.58 -28.42
C ALA A 179 18.60 36.81 -28.86
N PRO A 180 18.92 36.70 -30.16
CA PRO A 180 18.22 35.90 -31.18
C PRO A 180 18.61 34.41 -31.10
N ARG A 181 19.41 34.00 -30.12
CA ARG A 181 19.99 32.65 -30.03
C ARG A 181 18.99 31.65 -29.44
N PRO A 182 18.74 30.50 -30.09
CA PRO A 182 17.84 29.48 -29.56
C PRO A 182 18.31 28.93 -28.21
N PHE A 183 17.37 28.72 -27.29
CA PHE A 183 17.64 28.26 -25.92
C PHE A 183 16.77 27.08 -25.47
N VAL A 184 17.25 26.42 -24.42
CA VAL A 184 16.55 25.39 -23.64
C VAL A 184 16.15 26.01 -22.31
N VAL A 185 14.93 25.76 -21.85
CA VAL A 185 14.51 26.15 -20.49
C VAL A 185 14.69 24.97 -19.54
N PHE A 186 15.26 25.23 -18.37
CA PHE A 186 15.24 24.33 -17.23
C PHE A 186 14.42 24.97 -16.10
N HIS A 187 13.50 24.22 -15.50
CA HIS A 187 12.67 24.68 -14.40
C HIS A 187 12.83 23.68 -13.24
N PRO A 188 13.56 24.00 -12.16
CA PRO A 188 13.77 23.10 -11.03
C PRO A 188 12.56 23.01 -10.09
N GLY A 189 11.61 23.94 -10.23
CA GLY A 189 10.53 24.20 -9.29
C GLY A 189 9.36 23.21 -9.29
N ALA A 190 8.75 23.01 -8.12
CA ALA A 190 7.51 22.24 -7.92
C ALA A 190 7.01 22.37 -6.47
N ALA A 191 5.75 22.79 -6.28
CA ALA A 191 5.16 23.01 -4.94
C ALA A 191 5.13 21.76 -4.01
N VAL A 192 5.35 20.56 -4.55
CA VAL A 192 5.47 19.31 -3.77
C VAL A 192 6.94 18.86 -3.78
N PRO A 193 7.69 18.92 -2.65
CA PRO A 193 9.12 18.61 -2.62
C PRO A 193 9.53 17.26 -3.21
N ALA A 194 8.72 16.20 -3.04
CA ALA A 194 8.95 14.88 -3.64
C ALA A 194 8.96 14.86 -5.19
N ARG A 195 8.53 15.95 -5.84
CA ARG A 195 8.53 16.13 -7.29
C ARG A 195 9.72 16.96 -7.79
N ARG A 196 10.39 17.73 -6.92
CA ARG A 196 11.61 18.49 -7.28
C ARG A 196 12.82 17.54 -7.37
N PRO A 197 13.67 17.63 -8.42
CA PRO A 197 15.03 17.09 -8.35
C PRO A 197 15.84 17.84 -7.28
N SER A 198 16.87 17.22 -6.69
CA SER A 198 17.72 17.94 -5.73
C SER A 198 18.44 19.13 -6.40
N PRO A 199 18.70 20.25 -5.69
CA PRO A 199 19.36 21.42 -6.27
C PRO A 199 20.69 21.06 -6.96
N SER A 200 21.48 20.17 -6.35
CA SER A 200 22.71 19.62 -6.90
C SER A 200 22.54 18.83 -8.21
N ARG A 201 21.44 18.05 -8.35
CA ARG A 201 21.14 17.33 -9.59
C ARG A 201 20.59 18.26 -10.66
N SER A 202 19.81 19.27 -10.28
CA SER A 202 19.35 20.34 -11.18
C SER A 202 20.52 21.14 -11.75
N ALA A 203 21.45 21.60 -10.90
CA ALA A 203 22.68 22.27 -11.33
C ALA A 203 23.54 21.39 -12.25
N ALA A 204 23.71 20.11 -11.91
CA ALA A 204 24.44 19.16 -12.77
C ALA A 204 23.77 18.93 -14.13
N MET A 205 22.44 18.91 -14.20
CA MET A 205 21.70 18.81 -15.47
C MET A 205 21.82 20.10 -16.31
N VAL A 206 21.75 21.28 -15.68
CA VAL A 206 21.97 22.57 -16.35
C VAL A 206 23.41 22.66 -16.90
N ALA A 207 24.42 22.33 -16.09
CA ALA A 207 25.81 22.31 -16.51
C ALA A 207 26.08 21.30 -17.64
N ALA A 208 25.43 20.13 -17.63
CA ALA A 208 25.53 19.15 -18.71
C ALA A 208 24.90 19.65 -20.03
N LEU A 209 23.76 20.34 -19.97
CA LEU A 209 23.13 20.97 -21.14
C LEU A 209 24.00 22.11 -21.70
N ALA A 210 24.57 22.95 -20.83
CA ALA A 210 25.50 24.02 -21.21
C ALA A 210 26.78 23.46 -21.84
N GLY A 211 27.38 22.42 -21.24
CA GLY A 211 28.55 21.71 -21.76
C GLY A 211 28.30 20.98 -23.10
N ALA A 212 27.05 20.62 -23.40
CA ALA A 212 26.63 20.12 -24.71
C ALA A 212 26.41 21.24 -25.75
N GLY A 213 26.71 22.50 -25.42
CA GLY A 213 26.58 23.65 -26.30
C GLY A 213 25.17 24.25 -26.39
N HIS A 214 24.26 23.89 -25.49
CA HIS A 214 22.93 24.52 -25.43
C HIS A 214 22.94 25.77 -24.55
N ARG A 215 22.36 26.87 -25.04
CA ARG A 215 22.05 28.02 -24.18
C ARG A 215 20.94 27.61 -23.22
N VAL A 216 21.20 27.62 -21.91
CA VAL A 216 20.20 27.28 -20.88
C VAL A 216 19.65 28.53 -20.21
N VAL A 217 18.35 28.52 -19.94
CA VAL A 217 17.62 29.54 -19.19
C VAL A 217 16.95 28.85 -18.00
N VAL A 218 17.22 29.31 -16.78
CA VAL A 218 16.58 28.79 -15.56
C VAL A 218 15.38 29.66 -15.21
N THR A 219 14.25 29.04 -14.84
CA THR A 219 13.00 29.73 -14.48
C THR A 219 12.43 29.18 -13.18
N GLY A 220 11.71 30.01 -12.43
CA GLY A 220 11.10 29.68 -11.14
C GLY A 220 10.22 30.82 -10.64
N SER A 221 9.39 30.58 -9.63
CA SER A 221 8.60 31.63 -8.98
C SER A 221 9.49 32.51 -8.05
N PRO A 222 9.01 33.66 -7.54
CA PRO A 222 9.81 34.53 -6.67
C PRO A 222 10.32 33.85 -5.40
N ASP A 223 9.52 32.95 -4.82
CA ASP A 223 9.87 32.09 -3.68
C ASP A 223 10.91 31.00 -4.02
N GLU A 224 11.17 30.76 -5.30
CA GLU A 224 12.19 29.82 -5.80
C GLU A 224 13.47 30.52 -6.29
N ALA A 225 13.60 31.85 -6.20
CA ALA A 225 14.74 32.60 -6.76
C ALA A 225 16.13 32.14 -6.19
N ALA A 226 16.19 31.76 -4.92
CA ALA A 226 17.42 31.21 -4.33
C ALA A 226 17.76 29.80 -4.87
N LEU A 227 16.75 29.02 -5.26
CA LEU A 227 16.93 27.72 -5.92
C LEU A 227 17.36 27.90 -7.38
N THR A 228 16.78 28.85 -8.12
CA THR A 228 17.13 29.07 -9.52
C THR A 228 18.55 29.60 -9.66
N ALA A 229 18.97 30.55 -8.83
CA ALA A 229 20.34 31.09 -8.85
C ALA A 229 21.39 29.99 -8.60
N ALA A 230 21.15 29.13 -7.59
CA ALA A 230 22.00 27.99 -7.27
C ALA A 230 21.99 26.87 -8.34
N VAL A 231 20.95 26.81 -9.18
CA VAL A 231 20.82 25.85 -10.30
C VAL A 231 21.38 26.41 -11.61
N ALA A 232 21.37 27.73 -11.79
CA ALA A 232 21.94 28.41 -12.96
C ALA A 232 23.47 28.53 -12.85
N GLY A 233 23.97 29.00 -11.70
CA GLY A 233 25.38 29.40 -11.54
C GLY A 233 25.85 30.33 -12.65
N ASP A 234 27.13 30.25 -13.00
CA ASP A 234 27.74 31.05 -14.08
C ASP A 234 27.48 30.47 -15.49
N VAL A 235 26.69 29.39 -15.62
CA VAL A 235 26.55 28.61 -16.87
C VAL A 235 25.18 28.73 -17.54
N ALA A 236 24.22 29.45 -16.94
CA ALA A 236 22.88 29.66 -17.48
C ALA A 236 22.31 31.05 -17.14
N VAL A 237 21.31 31.50 -17.90
CA VAL A 237 20.60 32.76 -17.62
C VAL A 237 19.52 32.52 -16.56
N ASP A 238 19.58 33.19 -15.40
CA ASP A 238 18.53 33.08 -14.39
C ASP A 238 17.39 34.10 -14.57
N LEU A 239 16.15 33.59 -14.60
CA LEU A 239 14.89 34.33 -14.63
C LEU A 239 13.97 34.00 -13.44
N GLY A 240 14.44 33.28 -12.41
CA GLY A 240 13.66 32.98 -11.20
C GLY A 240 13.12 34.24 -10.53
N GLY A 241 11.79 34.31 -10.37
CA GLY A 241 11.10 35.50 -9.86
C GLY A 241 11.10 36.72 -10.78
N ARG A 242 11.72 36.66 -11.98
CA ARG A 242 11.88 37.80 -12.91
C ARG A 242 10.81 37.83 -14.01
N THR A 243 9.80 36.96 -13.96
CA THR A 243 8.70 36.83 -14.94
C THR A 243 7.34 36.69 -14.25
N SER A 244 6.31 37.38 -14.76
CA SER A 244 4.91 37.04 -14.49
C SER A 244 4.54 35.68 -15.10
N PHE A 245 3.35 35.15 -14.79
CA PHE A 245 2.89 33.87 -15.36
C PHE A 245 2.66 33.96 -16.88
N ALA A 246 2.24 35.13 -17.39
CA ALA A 246 2.12 35.41 -18.82
C ALA A 246 3.49 35.52 -19.50
N GLU A 247 4.44 36.22 -18.90
CA GLU A 247 5.81 36.31 -19.42
C GLU A 247 6.54 34.95 -19.39
N LEU A 248 6.27 34.11 -18.38
CA LEU A 248 6.77 32.74 -18.34
C LEU A 248 6.22 31.91 -19.52
N ALA A 249 4.96 32.12 -19.90
CA ALA A 249 4.39 31.50 -21.10
C ALA A 249 5.09 31.97 -22.38
N ALA A 250 5.45 33.26 -22.48
CA ALA A 250 6.22 33.80 -23.61
C ALA A 250 7.63 33.21 -23.69
N VAL A 251 8.32 33.10 -22.55
CA VAL A 251 9.63 32.43 -22.42
C VAL A 251 9.55 30.96 -22.83
N PHE A 252 8.47 30.26 -22.47
CA PHE A 252 8.26 28.87 -22.88
C PHE A 252 7.92 28.75 -24.37
N ALA A 253 7.11 29.64 -24.93
CA ALA A 253 6.76 29.65 -26.35
C ALA A 253 7.98 29.92 -27.26
N ALA A 254 8.94 30.75 -26.80
CA ALA A 254 10.19 31.01 -27.48
C ALA A 254 11.28 29.93 -27.30
N ALA A 255 11.10 29.00 -26.35
CA ALA A 255 12.07 27.95 -26.05
C ALA A 255 12.03 26.79 -27.07
N ARG A 256 13.16 26.13 -27.33
CA ARG A 256 13.18 24.92 -28.18
C ARG A 256 12.64 23.68 -27.47
N VAL A 257 12.78 23.63 -26.15
CA VAL A 257 12.30 22.56 -25.26
C VAL A 257 12.33 23.07 -23.81
N VAL A 258 11.37 22.64 -23.00
CA VAL A 258 11.30 22.89 -21.55
C VAL A 258 11.57 21.60 -20.78
N VAL A 259 12.58 21.61 -19.91
CA VAL A 259 12.90 20.53 -18.97
C VAL A 259 12.37 20.92 -17.59
N VAL A 260 11.42 20.13 -17.04
CA VAL A 260 10.58 20.56 -15.91
C VAL A 260 9.99 19.35 -15.17
N PRO A 261 9.87 19.35 -13.83
CA PRO A 261 9.23 18.25 -13.10
C PRO A 261 7.71 18.23 -13.25
N ASN A 262 7.01 17.33 -12.53
CA ASN A 262 5.55 17.28 -12.52
C ASN A 262 4.89 18.40 -11.68
N THR A 263 4.95 19.60 -12.25
CA THR A 263 4.47 20.89 -11.71
C THR A 263 3.62 21.67 -12.74
N GLY A 264 2.90 22.71 -12.32
CA GLY A 264 2.03 23.54 -13.18
C GLY A 264 2.70 24.12 -14.43
N PRO A 265 3.92 24.69 -14.34
CA PRO A 265 4.71 25.11 -15.50
C PRO A 265 4.91 24.05 -16.59
N ALA A 266 4.88 22.75 -16.27
CA ALA A 266 4.94 21.70 -17.29
C ALA A 266 3.67 21.63 -18.15
N HIS A 267 2.51 21.94 -17.56
CA HIS A 267 1.24 22.07 -18.29
C HIS A 267 1.19 23.39 -19.08
N LEU A 268 1.80 24.47 -18.56
CA LEU A 268 1.94 25.74 -19.29
C LEU A 268 2.78 25.56 -20.56
N ALA A 269 3.94 24.89 -20.46
CA ALA A 269 4.79 24.57 -21.61
C ALA A 269 4.06 23.71 -22.66
N ALA A 270 3.23 22.76 -22.22
CA ALA A 270 2.38 21.98 -23.12
C ALA A 270 1.26 22.81 -23.78
N ALA A 271 0.69 23.80 -23.08
CA ALA A 271 -0.38 24.66 -23.56
C ALA A 271 0.07 25.71 -24.60
N VAL A 272 1.36 26.09 -24.60
CA VAL A 272 1.99 26.88 -25.69
C VAL A 272 2.56 26.01 -26.82
N GLY A 273 2.40 24.68 -26.75
CA GLY A 273 2.84 23.73 -27.79
C GLY A 273 4.33 23.40 -27.81
N THR A 274 5.12 23.96 -26.89
CA THR A 274 6.57 23.73 -26.79
C THR A 274 6.86 22.27 -26.39
N PRO A 275 7.93 21.64 -26.94
CA PRO A 275 8.34 20.31 -26.50
C PRO A 275 8.65 20.27 -24.99
N VAL A 276 8.14 19.27 -24.28
CA VAL A 276 8.33 19.13 -22.82
C VAL A 276 9.08 17.83 -22.50
N VAL A 277 10.14 17.96 -21.72
CA VAL A 277 10.83 16.85 -21.05
C VAL A 277 10.43 16.87 -19.58
N SER A 278 9.48 16.03 -19.21
CA SER A 278 8.91 16.01 -17.87
C SER A 278 9.69 15.07 -16.94
N LEU A 279 10.35 15.64 -15.93
CA LEU A 279 11.08 14.91 -14.88
C LEU A 279 10.08 14.41 -13.83
N PHE A 280 9.44 13.26 -14.11
CA PHE A 280 8.18 12.89 -13.48
C PHE A 280 8.36 11.94 -12.30
N ALA A 281 8.21 12.43 -11.07
CA ALA A 281 8.18 11.58 -9.88
C ALA A 281 6.85 10.82 -9.80
N PRO A 282 6.84 9.46 -9.67
CA PRO A 282 5.62 8.65 -9.80
C PRO A 282 4.68 8.70 -8.59
N VAL A 283 4.86 9.64 -7.65
CA VAL A 283 3.97 9.85 -6.48
C VAL A 283 2.50 10.04 -6.88
N VAL A 284 2.24 10.46 -8.12
CA VAL A 284 0.95 10.39 -8.81
C VAL A 284 1.11 9.60 -10.11
N PRO A 285 0.08 8.91 -10.64
CA PRO A 285 0.21 8.11 -11.86
C PRO A 285 0.38 8.99 -13.11
N ALA A 286 1.50 8.85 -13.82
CA ALA A 286 1.80 9.63 -15.02
C ALA A 286 0.77 9.49 -16.15
N GLY A 287 0.02 8.38 -16.22
CA GLY A 287 -1.08 8.22 -17.18
C GLY A 287 -2.19 9.27 -17.03
N GLN A 288 -2.49 9.67 -15.79
CA GLN A 288 -3.49 10.69 -15.47
C GLN A 288 -2.90 12.12 -15.46
N TRP A 289 -1.65 12.25 -14.99
CA TRP A 289 -1.06 13.51 -14.52
C TRP A 289 0.13 14.05 -15.34
N ARG A 290 0.59 13.36 -16.39
CA ARG A 290 1.63 13.91 -17.28
C ARG A 290 1.14 15.20 -17.98
N PRO A 291 2.05 16.11 -18.39
CA PRO A 291 1.69 17.23 -19.25
C PRO A 291 0.94 16.75 -20.49
N TYR A 292 -0.21 17.35 -20.76
CA TYR A 292 -1.11 16.90 -21.82
C TYR A 292 -0.86 17.72 -23.10
N GLY A 293 0.09 17.26 -23.91
CA GLY A 293 0.48 17.92 -25.15
C GLY A 293 1.09 16.96 -26.15
N ARG A 294 1.11 17.36 -27.44
CA ARG A 294 1.53 16.51 -28.56
C ARG A 294 3.02 16.14 -28.56
N ARG A 295 3.86 16.86 -27.81
CA ARG A 295 5.34 16.72 -27.80
C ARG A 295 5.91 16.56 -26.39
N VAL A 296 5.43 15.58 -25.64
CA VAL A 296 5.83 15.36 -24.22
C VAL A 296 6.57 14.03 -24.07
N ARG A 297 7.83 14.09 -23.59
CA ARG A 297 8.60 12.92 -23.13
C ARG A 297 8.61 12.92 -21.60
N VAL A 298 8.12 11.84 -21.00
CA VAL A 298 8.27 11.58 -19.56
C VAL A 298 9.62 10.88 -19.31
N LEU A 299 10.35 11.34 -18.29
CA LEU A 299 11.58 10.76 -17.76
C LEU A 299 11.45 10.51 -16.26
N GLY A 300 12.33 9.67 -15.72
CA GLY A 300 12.28 9.20 -14.32
C GLY A 300 11.64 7.82 -14.21
N ASP A 301 12.06 7.05 -13.22
CA ASP A 301 11.51 5.71 -12.97
C ASP A 301 10.05 5.79 -12.52
N GLN A 302 9.16 5.14 -13.28
CA GLN A 302 7.72 5.11 -13.01
C GLN A 302 7.29 3.93 -12.12
N PHE A 303 8.25 3.10 -11.69
CA PHE A 303 8.10 1.97 -10.77
C PHE A 303 8.77 2.20 -9.41
N ALA A 304 9.45 3.35 -9.22
CA ALA A 304 10.15 3.69 -7.98
C ALA A 304 9.24 3.55 -6.74
N PRO A 305 9.77 3.18 -5.55
CA PRO A 305 8.95 2.81 -4.39
C PRO A 305 7.95 3.87 -3.88
N CYS A 306 8.10 5.13 -4.29
CA CYS A 306 7.12 6.19 -4.01
C CYS A 306 5.89 6.18 -4.94
N ARG A 307 5.78 5.24 -5.89
CA ARG A 307 4.71 5.16 -6.89
C ARG A 307 3.31 5.20 -6.27
N ALA A 308 2.46 6.09 -6.79
CA ALA A 308 1.08 6.35 -6.38
C ALA A 308 0.85 6.72 -4.88
N SER A 309 1.92 6.85 -4.08
CA SER A 309 1.84 7.16 -2.64
C SER A 309 1.27 8.54 -2.30
N ARG A 310 1.21 9.47 -3.27
CA ARG A 310 1.01 10.92 -3.09
C ARG A 310 1.99 11.57 -2.07
N ALA A 311 3.11 10.94 -1.74
CA ALA A 311 4.05 11.44 -0.74
C ALA A 311 4.53 12.87 -1.07
N ARG A 312 4.49 13.77 -0.07
CA ARG A 312 4.89 15.19 -0.23
C ARG A 312 6.40 15.41 -0.08
N VAL A 313 7.04 14.63 0.78
CA VAL A 313 8.50 14.48 0.90
C VAL A 313 8.87 13.14 0.27
N CYS A 314 10.04 13.03 -0.39
CA CYS A 314 10.45 11.78 -1.02
C CYS A 314 10.64 10.69 0.06
N PRO A 315 9.88 9.57 0.03
CA PRO A 315 10.02 8.49 1.00
C PRO A 315 11.17 7.53 0.66
N VAL A 316 11.72 7.64 -0.56
CA VAL A 316 12.91 6.89 -0.98
C VAL A 316 14.13 7.61 -0.41
N THR A 317 14.82 6.99 0.53
CA THR A 317 16.12 7.46 1.04
C THR A 317 17.11 7.63 -0.11
N PRO A 318 17.97 8.67 -0.11
CA PRO A 318 18.92 8.92 -1.18
C PRO A 318 20.11 7.95 -1.11
N ALA A 319 19.89 6.67 -1.43
CA ALA A 319 20.89 5.59 -1.52
C ALA A 319 21.90 5.78 -2.68
N TRP A 320 22.06 7.01 -3.16
CA TRP A 320 22.97 7.46 -4.21
C TRP A 320 23.69 8.76 -3.78
N THR A 321 24.05 8.85 -2.50
CA THR A 321 25.16 9.71 -2.03
C THR A 321 26.48 8.96 -2.23
N ALA A 322 27.45 9.61 -2.87
CA ALA A 322 28.63 8.95 -3.44
C ALA A 322 29.44 8.08 -2.44
N SER A 323 29.86 6.90 -2.90
CA SER A 323 31.06 6.25 -2.39
C SER A 323 32.28 6.93 -3.03
N PRO A 324 33.17 7.60 -2.27
CA PRO A 324 34.21 8.47 -2.83
C PRO A 324 35.48 7.72 -3.29
N THR A 325 35.39 6.42 -3.58
CA THR A 325 36.55 5.57 -3.94
C THR A 325 36.26 4.55 -5.05
N ARG A 326 35.95 5.05 -6.26
CA ARG A 326 36.23 4.34 -7.52
C ARG A 326 36.42 5.34 -8.67
N SER A 327 37.54 5.22 -9.39
CA SER A 327 37.89 6.03 -10.56
C SER A 327 37.09 5.60 -11.79
N CYS A 328 35.77 5.80 -11.76
CA CYS A 328 34.90 5.59 -12.91
C CYS A 328 35.19 6.64 -14.00
N SER A 329 36.18 6.40 -14.85
CA SER A 329 36.30 7.05 -16.14
C SER A 329 34.96 6.90 -16.88
N PRO A 330 34.31 8.00 -17.31
CA PRO A 330 32.95 7.93 -17.77
C PRO A 330 32.82 7.12 -19.07
N PRO A 331 31.87 6.17 -19.17
CA PRO A 331 31.75 5.29 -20.35
C PRO A 331 31.39 6.04 -21.64
N TRP A 332 30.92 7.30 -21.55
CA TRP A 332 30.68 8.15 -22.72
C TRP A 332 31.95 8.58 -23.48
N GLN A 333 33.16 8.30 -22.95
CA GLN A 333 34.42 8.55 -23.67
C GLN A 333 34.87 7.40 -24.60
N LYS A 334 34.18 6.25 -24.65
CA LYS A 334 34.54 5.10 -25.50
C LYS A 334 33.40 4.51 -26.35
N ALA A 335 32.43 5.34 -26.73
CA ALA A 335 31.55 5.05 -27.86
C ALA A 335 32.06 5.82 -29.10
N PRO A 336 32.56 5.16 -30.16
CA PRO A 336 32.81 5.84 -31.41
C PRO A 336 31.45 6.27 -31.99
N TRP A 337 31.26 7.57 -32.21
CA TRP A 337 30.11 8.08 -32.95
C TRP A 337 30.20 7.58 -34.38
N GLN A 338 29.46 6.51 -34.69
CA GLN A 338 29.21 6.12 -36.07
C GLN A 338 28.49 7.28 -36.76
N LYS A 339 29.18 7.91 -37.71
CA LYS A 339 28.51 8.68 -38.76
C LYS A 339 27.75 7.67 -39.61
N GLU A 340 26.47 7.46 -39.31
CA GLU A 340 25.57 6.95 -40.33
C GLU A 340 25.67 7.90 -41.54
N GLY A 341 25.94 7.32 -42.70
CA GLY A 341 26.24 8.08 -43.91
C GLY A 341 25.03 8.85 -44.40
N SER A 342 25.29 9.88 -45.20
CA SER A 342 24.25 10.49 -46.04
C SER A 342 23.60 9.39 -46.90
N HIS A 343 22.33 9.10 -46.66
CA HIS A 343 21.49 8.30 -47.54
C HIS A 343 20.38 9.14 -48.15
N ASP A 344 20.14 8.83 -49.42
CA ASP A 344 19.60 9.76 -50.41
C ASP A 344 18.08 9.98 -50.28
N ARG A 345 17.59 11.11 -50.80
CA ARG A 345 16.16 11.45 -50.80
C ARG A 345 15.41 10.79 -51.97
N GLY A 346 15.32 9.46 -51.94
CA GLY A 346 14.42 8.72 -52.83
C GLY A 346 12.94 8.94 -52.45
N PRO A 347 12.04 9.35 -53.37
CA PRO A 347 10.65 9.64 -53.04
C PRO A 347 9.77 8.39 -52.88
N LEU A 348 8.77 8.50 -52.01
CA LEU A 348 7.79 7.44 -51.69
C LEU A 348 6.97 7.00 -52.91
N ARG A 349 7.19 5.78 -53.39
CA ARG A 349 6.20 5.08 -54.24
C ARG A 349 5.05 4.57 -53.37
N ARG A 350 3.83 5.05 -53.64
CA ARG A 350 2.60 4.39 -53.16
C ARG A 350 2.42 3.05 -53.87
N ALA A 351 1.99 2.03 -53.14
CA ALA A 351 1.48 0.78 -53.70
C ALA A 351 0.02 0.60 -53.30
N ALA A 352 -0.87 0.57 -54.29
CA ALA A 352 -2.27 0.19 -54.19
C ALA A 352 -2.66 -0.38 -55.56
N GLY A 353 -3.25 -1.58 -55.64
CA GLY A 353 -3.30 -2.31 -56.91
C GLY A 353 -4.04 -3.64 -56.94
N SER A 354 -5.34 -3.61 -56.66
CA SER A 354 -6.38 -4.49 -57.24
C SER A 354 -7.71 -3.74 -57.05
N GLY A 355 -8.62 -3.59 -58.01
CA GLY A 355 -8.84 -4.27 -59.30
C GLY A 355 -10.28 -4.81 -59.28
N ALA A 356 -11.21 -4.50 -60.19
CA ALA A 356 -11.17 -3.83 -61.49
C ALA A 356 -12.25 -2.70 -61.57
N ALA A 357 -12.72 -2.11 -62.69
CA ALA A 357 -12.58 -2.39 -64.12
C ALA A 357 -12.85 -1.15 -65.03
N HIS A 358 -12.67 -1.34 -66.34
CA HIS A 358 -13.21 -0.60 -67.49
C HIS A 358 -12.63 0.77 -67.97
N GLN A 359 -12.11 0.68 -69.21
CA GLN A 359 -12.35 1.53 -70.39
C GLN A 359 -11.50 2.80 -70.68
N HIS A 360 -10.89 2.72 -71.88
CA HIS A 360 -10.17 3.65 -72.77
C HIS A 360 -10.94 4.94 -73.20
N PRO A 361 -10.39 5.83 -74.09
CA PRO A 361 -8.98 6.11 -74.48
C PRO A 361 -8.59 7.63 -74.49
N GLY A 362 -7.31 7.96 -74.73
CA GLY A 362 -6.86 9.32 -75.11
C GLY A 362 -5.32 9.47 -75.14
N PRO A 363 -4.67 10.08 -76.18
CA PRO A 363 -3.21 9.94 -76.38
C PRO A 363 -2.41 11.29 -76.24
N PRO A 364 -1.22 11.54 -76.86
CA PRO A 364 -0.01 11.92 -76.09
C PRO A 364 0.66 13.23 -76.61
N VAL A 365 1.94 13.51 -76.26
CA VAL A 365 3.05 13.99 -77.17
C VAL A 365 4.32 14.46 -76.42
N ALA A 366 5.50 13.89 -76.80
CA ALA A 366 6.86 14.48 -76.89
C ALA A 366 7.54 15.22 -75.68
N ARG A 367 8.84 15.59 -75.66
CA ARG A 367 10.12 15.08 -76.24
C ARG A 367 11.31 15.80 -75.55
N VAL A 368 12.47 15.13 -75.43
CA VAL A 368 13.86 15.71 -75.47
C VAL A 368 14.25 16.69 -74.31
N GLY A 369 15.51 16.83 -73.88
CA GLY A 369 16.78 16.26 -74.37
C GLY A 369 17.95 16.31 -73.38
N ARG A 370 19.17 16.09 -73.89
CA ARG A 370 20.45 16.04 -73.16
C ARG A 370 21.18 17.38 -73.17
N THR A 371 22.06 17.60 -72.20
CA THR A 371 23.43 18.15 -72.36
C THR A 371 24.33 17.72 -71.19
N ALA A 372 25.66 17.88 -71.29
CA ALA A 372 26.62 17.38 -70.31
C ALA A 372 27.91 18.23 -70.21
N GLY A 373 28.66 18.06 -69.12
CA GLY A 373 30.01 18.59 -68.86
C GLY A 373 30.34 18.39 -67.37
N HIS A 374 31.33 17.62 -66.91
CA HIS A 374 32.79 17.58 -67.17
C HIS A 374 33.57 18.83 -66.72
N GLY A 375 34.52 18.61 -65.80
CA GLY A 375 35.48 19.61 -65.31
C GLY A 375 36.04 19.23 -63.93
N ALA A 376 37.35 19.04 -63.79
CA ALA A 376 37.99 18.63 -62.53
C ALA A 376 39.43 19.17 -62.40
N ALA A 377 39.88 19.44 -61.17
CA ALA A 377 41.29 19.69 -60.84
C ALA A 377 41.61 19.43 -59.35
N ARG A 378 42.89 19.23 -59.02
CA ARG A 378 43.45 19.01 -57.67
C ARG A 378 44.41 20.15 -57.29
N ARG A 379 44.65 20.39 -55.99
CA ARG A 379 46.01 20.55 -55.38
C ARG A 379 46.00 20.69 -53.84
N ARG A 380 47.19 20.59 -53.25
CA ARG A 380 47.66 20.62 -51.84
C ARG A 380 49.16 21.06 -51.89
N PRO A 381 49.91 21.24 -50.78
CA PRO A 381 49.66 21.95 -49.52
C PRO A 381 50.86 22.90 -49.16
N VAL A 382 50.85 23.59 -48.00
CA VAL A 382 52.05 24.27 -47.42
C VAL A 382 52.07 24.10 -45.88
N VAL A 383 53.26 24.20 -45.25
CA VAL A 383 53.53 23.93 -43.81
C VAL A 383 54.55 24.93 -43.22
N GLY A 384 54.39 25.29 -41.94
CA GLY A 384 55.44 25.76 -41.01
C GLY A 384 55.05 25.34 -39.58
N LEU A 385 55.87 24.75 -38.71
CA LEU A 385 57.16 25.17 -38.13
C LEU A 385 57.11 26.50 -37.36
N ARG A 386 57.79 26.69 -36.21
CA ARG A 386 58.27 25.80 -35.11
C ARG A 386 59.06 26.70 -34.14
N GLU A 387 58.90 26.59 -32.81
CA GLU A 387 60.01 26.98 -31.89
C GLU A 387 59.90 26.38 -30.48
N ARG A 388 60.87 26.67 -29.59
CA ARG A 388 61.14 25.92 -28.35
C ARG A 388 61.59 26.79 -27.17
N GLY A 389 61.24 26.35 -25.95
CA GLY A 389 61.86 26.79 -24.68
C GLY A 389 61.05 27.85 -23.92
N GLN A 390 61.28 28.08 -22.62
CA GLN A 390 62.22 27.46 -21.68
C GLN A 390 61.56 27.21 -20.30
N ARG A 391 62.29 26.60 -19.35
CA ARG A 391 61.87 26.44 -17.93
C ARG A 391 62.61 27.46 -17.05
N ARG A 392 61.92 28.07 -16.05
CA ARG A 392 62.24 27.98 -14.59
C ARG A 392 61.66 29.13 -13.73
N ARG A 393 61.36 28.77 -12.47
CA ARG A 393 61.32 29.60 -11.23
C ARG A 393 60.32 30.78 -11.17
N GLY A 394 59.53 30.81 -10.10
CA GLY A 394 58.95 32.06 -9.56
C GLY A 394 59.76 32.55 -8.35
N PRO A 395 59.27 33.58 -7.64
CA PRO A 395 59.41 33.58 -6.19
C PRO A 395 58.16 34.08 -5.42
N ALA A 396 58.16 33.76 -4.13
CA ALA A 396 57.41 34.40 -3.05
C ALA A 396 58.18 34.10 -1.74
N PRO A 397 57.87 34.70 -0.58
CA PRO A 397 57.02 35.87 -0.28
C PRO A 397 57.83 36.95 0.51
N HIS A 398 57.16 37.98 1.06
CA HIS A 398 57.65 38.68 2.26
C HIS A 398 56.52 38.95 3.28
N ARG A 399 56.90 39.17 4.55
CA ARG A 399 56.03 39.24 5.76
C ARG A 399 56.60 40.24 6.78
N ARG A 400 55.78 40.57 7.81
CA ARG A 400 56.08 40.98 9.23
C ARG A 400 55.55 42.39 9.60
N THR A 401 55.02 42.70 10.79
CA THR A 401 54.61 41.93 12.02
C THR A 401 53.64 42.78 12.89
N GLY A 402 52.81 42.25 13.81
CA GLY A 402 52.52 40.82 14.04
C GLY A 402 51.82 40.34 15.34
N GLY A 403 51.47 41.15 16.36
CA GLY A 403 50.79 40.65 17.58
C GLY A 403 50.55 41.68 18.70
N PRO A 404 50.11 41.28 19.93
CA PRO A 404 49.86 39.90 20.41
C PRO A 404 48.52 39.65 21.20
N ILE A 405 48.03 38.38 21.22
CA ILE A 405 47.71 37.48 22.40
C ILE A 405 46.80 38.02 23.55
N PRO A 406 45.85 37.26 24.20
CA PRO A 406 45.83 35.81 24.50
C PRO A 406 44.52 35.00 24.21
N ARG A 407 44.49 33.77 24.74
CA ARG A 407 43.46 32.70 24.61
C ARG A 407 42.37 32.77 25.71
N GLY A 408 41.17 32.22 25.47
CA GLY A 408 40.13 31.98 26.49
C GLY A 408 39.01 31.05 26.01
N ALA A 409 38.41 30.23 26.89
CA ALA A 409 37.56 29.09 26.53
C ALA A 409 36.02 29.36 26.52
N ASN A 410 35.30 28.39 25.97
CA ASN A 410 33.87 28.06 26.09
C ASN A 410 32.95 28.93 26.97
N SER A 411 31.78 29.28 26.44
CA SER A 411 30.53 29.25 27.24
C SER A 411 29.29 28.91 26.40
N HIS A 412 28.45 28.02 26.93
CA HIS A 412 27.05 27.90 26.50
C HIS A 412 26.22 28.91 27.29
N VAL A 413 25.29 29.61 26.64
CA VAL A 413 24.25 30.38 27.35
C VAL A 413 22.89 29.71 27.15
N ARG A 414 22.41 29.05 28.20
CA ARG A 414 20.97 28.81 28.40
C ARG A 414 20.40 30.04 29.10
N HIS A 415 19.20 30.48 28.73
CA HIS A 415 18.36 31.23 29.66
C HIS A 415 17.11 30.42 30.03
N ARG A 416 16.98 30.15 31.33
CA ARG A 416 15.71 29.78 31.96
C ARG A 416 14.89 31.06 32.18
N LEU A 417 13.58 30.95 32.10
CA LEU A 417 12.68 31.77 32.91
C LEU A 417 12.02 30.86 33.95
N THR A 418 11.94 31.35 35.19
CA THR A 418 11.52 30.57 36.37
C THR A 418 10.06 30.78 36.69
N ARG A 419 9.43 29.76 37.30
CA ARG A 419 8.08 29.88 37.87
C ARG A 419 8.06 30.93 38.99
N ARG A 420 6.94 31.63 39.12
CA ARG A 420 6.36 31.97 40.43
C ARG A 420 4.92 31.46 40.46
N HIS A 421 4.53 30.86 41.58
CA HIS A 421 3.13 30.59 41.89
C HIS A 421 2.51 31.85 42.52
N LEU A 422 1.25 32.12 42.16
CA LEU A 422 0.20 32.48 43.11
C LEU A 422 -1.06 31.72 42.66
N GLY A 423 -1.94 31.38 43.60
CA GLY A 423 -3.11 30.56 43.33
C GLY A 423 -4.38 31.13 43.95
N ALA A 424 -5.52 30.60 43.49
CA ALA A 424 -6.86 30.69 44.06
C ALA A 424 -7.35 32.05 44.59
N ASP A 425 -8.38 32.59 43.93
CA ASP A 425 -9.46 33.26 44.67
C ASP A 425 -10.83 32.94 44.05
N ARG A 426 -11.91 33.26 44.76
CA ARG A 426 -13.29 32.82 44.50
C ARG A 426 -14.28 33.97 44.21
N ASP A 427 -15.52 33.55 43.97
CA ASP A 427 -16.78 34.28 44.16
C ASP A 427 -17.19 35.43 43.20
N ARG A 428 -18.10 35.04 42.29
CA ARG A 428 -19.53 35.43 42.28
C ARG A 428 -19.97 36.90 42.18
N GLN A 429 -21.08 37.04 41.42
CA GLN A 429 -22.12 38.10 41.50
C GLN A 429 -21.72 39.52 41.01
N ARG A 430 -22.64 40.43 40.63
CA ARG A 430 -23.98 40.46 39.96
C ARG A 430 -24.32 41.95 39.75
N LEU A 431 -25.46 42.27 39.10
CA LEU A 431 -26.14 43.60 39.02
C LEU A 431 -25.55 44.63 38.03
N ARG A 432 -26.29 45.68 37.61
CA ARG A 432 -27.67 45.78 37.02
C ARG A 432 -27.85 47.18 36.38
N ARG A 433 -28.70 47.28 35.35
CA ARG A 433 -29.00 48.50 34.54
C ARG A 433 -29.59 49.71 35.31
N ARG A 434 -29.26 50.93 34.84
CA ARG A 434 -30.18 52.04 34.42
C ARG A 434 -29.51 52.75 33.21
N ARG A 435 -30.14 53.15 32.08
CA ARG A 435 -31.26 54.09 31.79
C ARG A 435 -30.98 55.54 32.26
N GLY A 436 -31.01 56.60 31.43
CA GLY A 436 -31.16 56.73 29.96
C GLY A 436 -32.09 57.89 29.54
N VAL A 437 -31.83 58.58 28.40
CA VAL A 437 -32.61 59.77 27.92
C VAL A 437 -32.86 59.75 26.39
N ARG A 438 -33.97 60.39 25.98
CA ARG A 438 -34.53 60.74 24.64
C ARG A 438 -35.50 61.95 24.87
N PRO A 439 -36.22 62.60 23.91
CA PRO A 439 -36.56 62.19 22.54
C PRO A 439 -36.65 63.29 21.43
N ARG A 440 -36.97 62.85 20.21
CA ARG A 440 -38.11 63.26 19.35
C ARG A 440 -38.37 62.10 18.36
N GLY A 441 -39.47 61.98 17.60
CA GLY A 441 -40.73 62.74 17.51
C GLY A 441 -41.25 62.67 16.06
N ALA A 442 -42.50 62.31 15.74
CA ALA A 442 -43.65 61.89 16.56
C ALA A 442 -44.59 60.94 15.74
N GLY A 443 -45.83 60.69 16.20
CA GLY A 443 -46.79 59.77 15.56
C GLY A 443 -46.57 58.28 15.93
N ALA A 444 -47.34 57.30 15.43
CA ALA A 444 -48.64 57.32 14.73
C ALA A 444 -49.39 55.99 15.07
N ARG A 445 -50.73 55.89 14.87
CA ARG A 445 -51.61 54.80 15.38
C ARG A 445 -52.99 54.77 14.68
N PRO A 446 -53.82 53.68 14.75
CA PRO A 446 -54.24 52.83 15.91
C PRO A 446 -53.80 51.33 15.80
N ALA A 447 -53.73 50.43 16.80
CA ALA A 447 -54.48 50.09 18.05
C ALA A 447 -55.64 49.08 17.85
N GLY A 448 -55.91 48.04 18.68
CA GLY A 448 -55.22 47.43 19.86
C GLY A 448 -54.87 45.94 19.61
N ARG A 449 -54.89 44.93 20.53
CA ARG A 449 -55.08 44.75 22.00
C ARG A 449 -54.19 43.54 22.44
N ARG A 450 -53.47 43.53 23.58
CA ARG A 450 -53.75 42.87 24.91
C ARG A 450 -54.41 41.49 24.88
N ALA A 451 -54.01 40.46 25.65
CA ALA A 451 -52.91 40.20 26.61
C ALA A 451 -52.56 38.67 26.57
N GLY A 452 -51.68 38.01 27.33
CA GLY A 452 -50.80 38.24 28.50
C GLY A 452 -50.11 36.89 28.85
N GLY A 453 -49.23 36.77 29.85
CA GLY A 453 -48.55 35.48 30.14
C GLY A 453 -47.78 35.38 31.45
N ALA A 454 -47.22 34.18 31.74
CA ALA A 454 -46.42 33.68 32.90
C ALA A 454 -46.94 32.27 33.31
N VAL A 455 -46.21 31.34 33.98
CA VAL A 455 -44.77 31.13 34.28
C VAL A 455 -44.50 29.63 34.56
N HIS A 456 -43.23 29.20 34.56
CA HIS A 456 -42.75 27.84 34.88
C HIS A 456 -43.25 27.19 36.20
N GLN A 457 -43.24 25.84 36.25
CA GLN A 457 -42.37 25.08 37.18
C GLN A 457 -42.12 23.61 36.76
N ARG A 458 -41.19 22.92 37.45
CA ARG A 458 -40.80 21.49 37.26
C ARG A 458 -41.17 20.66 38.50
N ARG A 459 -41.44 19.35 38.33
CA ARG A 459 -40.96 18.23 39.20
C ARG A 459 -41.28 16.84 38.60
N GLN A 460 -40.60 15.81 39.11
CA GLN A 460 -40.86 14.35 38.95
C GLN A 460 -41.47 13.81 40.30
N PRO A 461 -41.59 12.50 40.63
CA PRO A 461 -41.36 11.22 39.90
C PRO A 461 -42.41 10.08 40.19
N GLN A 462 -42.10 8.84 39.73
CA GLN A 462 -42.36 7.50 40.33
C GLN A 462 -43.76 6.82 40.44
N HIS A 463 -43.88 5.68 39.72
CA HIS A 463 -44.21 4.29 40.14
C HIS A 463 -45.50 3.84 40.88
N ASP A 464 -45.98 2.66 40.41
CA ASP A 464 -46.68 1.52 41.06
C ASP A 464 -48.02 1.67 41.80
N ARG A 465 -49.07 1.00 41.28
CA ARG A 465 -49.53 -0.36 41.70
C ARG A 465 -50.69 -0.86 40.81
N GLY A 466 -50.95 -2.17 40.80
CA GLY A 466 -51.98 -2.81 39.95
C GLY A 466 -53.31 -3.16 40.66
N GLY A 467 -54.35 -3.46 39.88
CA GLY A 467 -55.69 -3.84 40.36
C GLY A 467 -56.49 -4.67 39.34
N GLN A 468 -57.32 -5.60 39.81
CA GLN A 468 -57.87 -6.72 39.03
C GLN A 468 -59.11 -6.39 38.16
N GLY A 469 -59.15 -6.97 36.96
CA GLY A 469 -60.20 -7.94 36.58
C GLY A 469 -61.54 -7.49 35.94
N ARG A 470 -61.81 -8.01 34.73
CA ARG A 470 -62.99 -8.84 34.37
C ARG A 470 -62.93 -9.31 32.90
N ALA A 471 -63.69 -10.35 32.53
CA ALA A 471 -63.63 -11.00 31.21
C ALA A 471 -65.01 -11.40 30.63
N ARG A 472 -65.11 -11.41 29.29
CA ARG A 472 -66.16 -11.96 28.37
C ARG A 472 -65.61 -11.75 26.93
N ARG A 473 -65.59 -12.66 25.92
CA ARG A 473 -66.50 -13.72 25.40
C ARG A 473 -67.88 -13.16 24.99
N ARG A 474 -68.53 -13.45 23.83
CA ARG A 474 -68.30 -14.22 22.57
C ARG A 474 -69.34 -13.64 21.52
N HIS A 475 -69.50 -13.94 20.22
CA HIS A 475 -68.94 -14.89 19.22
C HIS A 475 -69.26 -14.40 17.76
N GLY A 476 -68.72 -15.08 16.73
CA GLY A 476 -69.17 -15.07 15.32
C GLY A 476 -67.98 -15.14 14.33
N ASP A 477 -67.71 -16.18 13.53
CA ASP A 477 -68.49 -16.94 12.51
C ASP A 477 -68.55 -16.21 11.14
N LEU A 478 -68.27 -16.81 9.97
CA LEU A 478 -67.97 -18.22 9.61
C LEU A 478 -67.17 -18.31 8.28
N GLY A 479 -66.38 -19.39 8.11
CA GLY A 479 -66.19 -20.21 6.87
C GLY A 479 -65.57 -19.59 5.60
N ALA A 480 -64.85 -20.31 4.73
CA ALA A 480 -64.28 -21.66 4.72
C ALA A 480 -62.93 -21.55 3.90
N ASP A 481 -62.14 -22.57 3.53
CA ASP A 481 -62.32 -24.02 3.48
C ASP A 481 -60.96 -24.76 3.47
N ARG A 482 -60.82 -25.89 4.18
CA ARG A 482 -59.72 -26.88 4.07
C ARG A 482 -60.05 -28.18 4.83
N THR A 483 -60.27 -29.27 4.11
CA THR A 483 -60.10 -30.65 4.59
C THR A 483 -58.69 -31.15 4.22
N GLY A 484 -58.00 -32.05 4.94
CA GLY A 484 -58.28 -32.78 6.19
C GLY A 484 -58.03 -34.30 5.99
N PRO A 485 -57.71 -35.12 7.02
CA PRO A 485 -57.42 -34.84 8.43
C PRO A 485 -56.05 -35.42 8.91
N GLN A 486 -55.98 -36.09 10.08
CA GLN A 486 -54.73 -36.36 10.83
C GLN A 486 -54.60 -37.80 11.39
N ARG A 487 -53.35 -38.19 11.71
CA ARG A 487 -52.87 -39.04 12.86
C ARG A 487 -53.58 -40.36 13.22
N ALA A 488 -52.80 -41.45 13.35
CA ALA A 488 -52.53 -42.18 14.61
C ALA A 488 -51.81 -43.54 14.37
N GLY A 489 -51.37 -44.22 15.44
CA GLY A 489 -51.14 -45.68 15.42
C GLY A 489 -49.73 -46.16 15.81
N ARG A 490 -49.66 -47.31 16.51
CA ARG A 490 -48.43 -48.00 16.95
C ARG A 490 -48.39 -49.44 16.40
N HIS A 491 -47.17 -49.91 16.12
CA HIS A 491 -46.67 -51.29 16.32
C HIS A 491 -47.13 -52.51 15.46
N VAL A 492 -46.09 -53.31 15.11
CA VAL A 492 -45.99 -54.80 15.18
C VAL A 492 -46.20 -55.70 13.92
N ARG A 493 -45.04 -56.21 13.44
CA ARG A 493 -44.68 -57.56 12.92
C ARG A 493 -45.20 -58.15 11.59
N ARG A 494 -44.19 -58.54 10.78
CA ARG A 494 -43.99 -59.81 10.02
C ARG A 494 -44.77 -60.09 8.70
N GLY A 495 -44.01 -60.00 7.61
CA GLY A 495 -43.81 -61.10 6.64
C GLY A 495 -44.79 -61.21 5.46
N ASP A 496 -44.48 -61.95 4.39
CA ASP A 496 -43.21 -62.52 3.90
C ASP A 496 -43.41 -62.97 2.42
N LEU A 497 -42.37 -63.50 1.75
CA LEU A 497 -42.37 -64.22 0.46
C LEU A 497 -42.47 -63.32 -0.80
N ARG A 498 -41.81 -63.63 -1.95
CA ARG A 498 -41.02 -64.83 -2.33
C ARG A 498 -40.00 -64.52 -3.45
N GLY A 499 -38.83 -65.17 -3.43
CA GLY A 499 -37.87 -65.18 -4.56
C GLY A 499 -36.48 -65.74 -4.22
N ARG A 500 -36.16 -66.99 -4.61
CA ARG A 500 -34.86 -67.68 -4.32
C ARG A 500 -34.34 -68.51 -5.49
N ARG A 501 -33.01 -68.44 -5.76
CA ARG A 501 -32.02 -69.39 -6.36
C ARG A 501 -30.67 -68.63 -6.47
N ARG A 502 -29.46 -68.98 -5.98
CA ARG A 502 -28.76 -70.13 -5.33
C ARG A 502 -27.88 -71.05 -6.24
N HIS A 503 -26.55 -70.89 -6.11
CA HIS A 503 -25.41 -71.77 -6.52
C HIS A 503 -25.12 -71.90 -8.05
N ARG A 504 -23.93 -72.35 -8.52
CA ARG A 504 -22.81 -73.17 -7.93
C ARG A 504 -21.40 -72.63 -8.30
N ASP A 505 -20.29 -72.89 -7.59
CA ASP A 505 -20.07 -73.33 -6.18
C ASP A 505 -19.01 -72.45 -5.46
N GLY A 506 -17.70 -72.71 -5.27
CA GLY A 506 -16.78 -73.85 -5.55
C GLY A 506 -15.49 -73.39 -6.27
N ALA A 507 -14.23 -73.62 -5.84
CA ALA A 507 -13.63 -74.27 -4.65
C ALA A 507 -12.47 -73.36 -4.09
N GLY A 508 -11.43 -73.75 -3.30
CA GLY A 508 -10.88 -75.04 -2.84
C GLY A 508 -9.74 -74.86 -1.80
N GLY A 509 -8.69 -75.70 -1.79
CA GLY A 509 -7.52 -75.71 -0.87
C GLY A 509 -6.53 -76.85 -1.22
N PRO A 510 -5.70 -77.43 -0.31
CA PRO A 510 -5.45 -77.12 1.13
C PRO A 510 -3.98 -77.32 1.65
N SER A 511 -3.76 -77.25 2.99
CA SER A 511 -2.62 -77.82 3.80
C SER A 511 -1.18 -77.28 3.58
N ALA A 512 -0.15 -77.48 4.44
CA ALA A 512 0.08 -78.04 5.80
C ALA A 512 1.35 -77.31 6.39
N ALA A 513 1.69 -77.12 7.69
CA ALA A 513 1.61 -77.85 8.97
C ALA A 513 2.91 -78.58 9.44
N ASP A 514 3.85 -77.81 10.05
CA ASP A 514 4.96 -78.21 10.99
C ASP A 514 6.02 -79.26 10.51
N PRO A 515 7.13 -79.62 11.23
CA PRO A 515 7.75 -79.04 12.44
C PRO A 515 9.32 -78.91 12.46
N ARG A 516 9.81 -78.03 13.35
CA ARG A 516 11.07 -78.10 14.18
C ARG A 516 12.50 -78.15 13.57
N ALA A 517 13.41 -77.54 14.35
CA ALA A 517 14.88 -77.77 14.44
C ALA A 517 15.75 -77.17 13.30
N VAL A 518 17.09 -76.99 13.34
CA VAL A 518 18.18 -76.86 14.36
C VAL A 518 19.44 -76.41 13.58
N HIS A 519 20.39 -75.56 14.02
CA HIS A 519 20.55 -74.53 15.06
C HIS A 519 21.70 -73.58 14.65
N GLY A 520 21.87 -72.43 15.31
CA GLY A 520 23.05 -71.55 15.10
C GLY A 520 23.03 -70.24 15.91
N ALA A 521 23.93 -70.13 16.90
CA ALA A 521 24.32 -68.95 17.70
C ALA A 521 23.35 -67.74 17.81
N ARG A 522 22.74 -67.54 18.99
CA ARG A 522 22.10 -66.26 19.36
C ARG A 522 23.13 -65.21 19.81
N ARG A 523 22.98 -63.96 19.33
CA ARG A 523 23.39 -62.73 20.02
C ARG A 523 22.17 -61.80 20.12
N PRO A 524 22.12 -60.87 21.11
CA PRO A 524 20.88 -60.17 21.46
C PRO A 524 20.48 -59.10 20.42
N PRO A 525 19.18 -58.75 20.33
CA PRO A 525 18.72 -57.62 19.52
C PRO A 525 19.25 -56.32 20.11
N PHE A 526 19.97 -55.52 19.32
CA PHE A 526 20.39 -54.18 19.71
C PHE A 526 19.18 -53.25 19.72
N THR A 527 18.99 -52.54 20.83
CA THR A 527 18.00 -51.47 20.96
C THR A 527 18.32 -50.33 19.99
N THR A 528 17.53 -50.17 18.93
CA THR A 528 17.60 -48.97 18.07
C THR A 528 16.98 -47.80 18.83
N GLY A 529 17.81 -47.14 19.66
CA GLY A 529 17.43 -45.93 20.38
C GLY A 529 17.12 -44.80 19.40
N SER A 530 15.84 -44.64 19.06
CA SER A 530 15.37 -43.44 18.37
C SER A 530 15.60 -42.25 19.31
N ILE A 531 16.51 -41.35 18.92
CA ILE A 531 16.72 -40.08 19.63
C ILE A 531 15.55 -39.16 19.27
N MET A 532 14.39 -39.44 19.86
CA MET A 532 13.33 -38.47 19.97
C MET A 532 13.86 -37.30 20.79
N SER A 533 13.85 -36.09 20.22
CA SER A 533 14.24 -34.89 20.97
C SER A 533 13.21 -34.66 22.08
N THR A 534 13.60 -34.94 23.33
CA THR A 534 12.74 -34.79 24.52
C THR A 534 12.65 -33.32 24.96
N SER A 535 12.32 -32.42 24.06
CA SER A 535 12.12 -31.00 24.37
C SER A 535 10.78 -30.80 25.10
N LYS A 536 10.85 -30.49 26.41
CA LYS A 536 9.70 -30.05 27.22
C LYS A 536 8.94 -28.92 26.49
N PRO A 537 7.60 -28.93 26.44
CA PRO A 537 6.80 -28.02 25.61
C PRO A 537 6.90 -26.56 26.05
N LEU A 538 6.72 -25.63 25.11
CA LEU A 538 6.27 -24.28 25.43
C LEU A 538 4.74 -24.33 25.61
N VAL A 539 4.24 -23.88 26.76
CA VAL A 539 2.81 -23.84 27.05
C VAL A 539 2.30 -22.42 26.94
N VAL A 540 1.26 -22.21 26.12
CA VAL A 540 0.51 -20.96 26.04
C VAL A 540 -0.77 -21.10 26.86
N VAL A 541 -1.11 -20.09 27.65
CA VAL A 541 -2.34 -20.05 28.47
C VAL A 541 -3.05 -18.73 28.22
N GLY A 542 -4.37 -18.76 28.06
CA GLY A 542 -5.16 -17.51 28.02
C GLY A 542 -6.39 -17.58 27.13
N ASP A 543 -6.84 -16.42 26.68
CA ASP A 543 -8.12 -16.25 26.00
C ASP A 543 -7.98 -16.38 24.48
N SER A 544 -8.63 -17.36 23.86
CA SER A 544 -8.65 -17.54 22.40
C SER A 544 -9.97 -17.07 21.78
N MET A 545 -9.92 -16.67 20.51
CA MET A 545 -11.06 -16.14 19.76
C MET A 545 -10.88 -16.37 18.26
N LEU A 546 -11.99 -16.40 17.51
CA LEU A 546 -11.95 -16.56 16.06
C LEU A 546 -11.98 -15.19 15.35
N ASP A 547 -10.84 -14.78 14.81
CA ASP A 547 -10.73 -13.58 13.98
C ASP A 547 -11.20 -13.92 12.55
N VAL A 548 -12.19 -13.19 12.04
CA VAL A 548 -12.77 -13.43 10.70
C VAL A 548 -12.71 -12.16 9.87
N ASP A 549 -12.04 -12.20 8.73
CA ASP A 549 -12.04 -11.13 7.74
C ASP A 549 -12.90 -11.54 6.53
N ILE A 550 -14.06 -10.90 6.39
CA ILE A 550 -14.96 -11.02 5.23
C ILE A 550 -14.50 -10.00 4.21
N LEU A 551 -13.93 -10.46 3.09
CA LEU A 551 -13.42 -9.63 2.01
C LEU A 551 -14.44 -9.61 0.87
N GLY A 552 -14.64 -8.43 0.26
CA GLY A 552 -15.60 -8.30 -0.84
C GLY A 552 -15.61 -6.92 -1.49
N SER A 553 -16.74 -6.58 -2.11
CA SER A 553 -16.98 -5.26 -2.69
C SER A 553 -18.34 -4.67 -2.32
N ALA A 554 -18.35 -3.38 -1.99
CA ALA A 554 -19.56 -2.62 -1.69
C ALA A 554 -20.02 -1.90 -2.97
N THR A 555 -20.89 -2.57 -3.75
CA THR A 555 -21.32 -2.10 -5.07
C THR A 555 -22.60 -1.28 -5.04
N ARG A 556 -23.47 -1.54 -4.06
CA ARG A 556 -24.80 -0.92 -3.89
C ARG A 556 -25.09 -0.58 -2.43
N LEU A 557 -26.12 0.23 -2.19
CA LEU A 557 -26.75 0.37 -0.88
C LEU A 557 -27.98 -0.56 -0.80
N SER A 558 -28.48 -0.83 0.40
CA SER A 558 -29.73 -1.57 0.58
C SER A 558 -30.92 -0.73 0.08
N PRO A 559 -31.97 -1.33 -0.54
CA PRO A 559 -33.18 -0.61 -0.91
C PRO A 559 -33.95 -0.04 0.28
N GLU A 560 -33.88 -0.71 1.44
CA GLU A 560 -34.72 -0.40 2.62
C GLU A 560 -34.04 0.56 3.61
N ALA A 561 -32.72 0.70 3.55
CA ALA A 561 -31.94 1.60 4.42
C ALA A 561 -30.63 2.04 3.73
N PRO A 562 -30.09 3.24 4.00
CA PRO A 562 -28.89 3.76 3.36
C PRO A 562 -27.57 3.14 3.88
N VAL A 563 -27.55 1.81 4.04
CA VAL A 563 -26.40 1.00 4.47
C VAL A 563 -25.73 0.33 3.25
N PRO A 564 -24.40 0.20 3.22
CA PRO A 564 -23.71 -0.48 2.12
C PRO A 564 -23.98 -1.99 2.15
N VAL A 565 -24.39 -2.54 1.01
CA VAL A 565 -24.41 -4.00 0.82
C VAL A 565 -23.02 -4.41 0.33
N VAL A 566 -22.36 -5.24 1.12
CA VAL A 566 -21.08 -5.85 0.75
C VAL A 566 -21.35 -7.22 0.15
N ASP A 567 -21.05 -7.39 -1.13
CA ASP A 567 -20.99 -8.70 -1.76
C ASP A 567 -19.75 -9.42 -1.23
N ALA A 568 -19.93 -10.48 -0.46
CA ALA A 568 -18.84 -11.25 0.14
C ALA A 568 -18.18 -12.14 -0.93
N GLU A 569 -16.91 -11.86 -1.25
CA GLU A 569 -16.14 -12.56 -2.28
C GLU A 569 -15.23 -13.65 -1.68
N ARG A 570 -14.78 -13.46 -0.43
CA ARG A 570 -13.89 -14.42 0.25
C ARG A 570 -13.93 -14.26 1.78
N HIS A 571 -14.01 -15.37 2.49
CA HIS A 571 -13.82 -15.41 3.94
C HIS A 571 -12.39 -15.83 4.30
N VAL A 572 -11.82 -15.20 5.33
CA VAL A 572 -10.50 -15.51 5.89
C VAL A 572 -10.65 -15.67 7.39
N GLN A 573 -10.41 -16.88 7.90
CA GLN A 573 -10.44 -17.17 9.33
C GLN A 573 -9.01 -17.31 9.86
N ARG A 574 -8.78 -16.90 11.11
CA ARG A 574 -7.51 -17.05 11.82
C ARG A 574 -7.74 -17.12 13.34
N PRO A 575 -6.94 -17.88 14.10
CA PRO A 575 -6.89 -17.75 15.54
C PRO A 575 -6.49 -16.33 15.96
N GLY A 576 -7.17 -15.80 16.97
CA GLY A 576 -6.85 -14.56 17.67
C GLY A 576 -6.59 -14.83 19.16
N GLY A 577 -5.98 -13.85 19.84
CA GLY A 577 -5.63 -13.95 21.25
C GLY A 577 -4.55 -15.00 21.54
N ALA A 578 -4.69 -15.74 22.63
CA ALA A 578 -3.78 -16.83 22.98
C ALA A 578 -3.62 -17.89 21.86
N GLY A 579 -4.65 -18.09 21.03
CA GLY A 579 -4.57 -18.91 19.82
C GLY A 579 -3.61 -18.35 18.75
N LEU A 580 -3.51 -17.03 18.60
CA LEU A 580 -2.51 -16.40 17.72
C LEU A 580 -1.11 -16.56 18.29
N ALA A 581 -0.92 -16.36 19.60
CA ALA A 581 0.36 -16.59 20.28
C ALA A 581 0.85 -18.05 20.09
N ALA A 582 -0.01 -19.04 20.31
CA ALA A 582 0.32 -20.45 20.10
C ALA A 582 0.64 -20.79 18.64
N LEU A 583 -0.14 -20.25 17.68
CA LEU A 583 0.11 -20.43 16.24
C LEU A 583 1.39 -19.74 15.77
N LEU A 584 1.82 -18.66 16.42
CA LEU A 584 3.13 -18.03 16.18
C LEU A 584 4.26 -18.87 16.77
N ALA A 585 4.10 -19.37 18.00
CA ALA A 585 5.07 -20.23 18.68
C ALA A 585 5.36 -21.53 17.89
N ALA A 586 4.31 -22.23 17.44
CA ALA A 586 4.41 -23.50 16.71
C ALA A 586 5.13 -23.40 15.35
N ARG A 587 5.37 -22.17 14.85
CA ARG A 587 6.13 -21.91 13.62
C ARG A 587 7.62 -21.69 13.85
N THR A 588 8.02 -21.38 15.08
CA THR A 588 9.43 -21.21 15.47
C THR A 588 9.96 -22.41 16.22
N GLU A 589 9.14 -23.04 17.06
CA GLU A 589 9.54 -24.18 17.90
C GLU A 589 8.42 -25.20 18.08
N ALA A 590 8.79 -26.44 18.39
CA ALA A 590 7.86 -27.51 18.78
C ALA A 590 8.48 -28.34 19.94
N PRO A 591 7.67 -29.03 20.77
CA PRO A 591 6.20 -29.01 20.80
C PRO A 591 5.64 -27.74 21.48
N VAL A 592 4.39 -27.39 21.13
CA VAL A 592 3.61 -26.29 21.72
C VAL A 592 2.25 -26.81 22.18
N VAL A 593 1.84 -26.41 23.39
CA VAL A 593 0.54 -26.72 23.98
C VAL A 593 -0.22 -25.41 24.24
N LEU A 594 -1.53 -25.36 24.00
CA LEU A 594 -2.38 -24.22 24.30
C LEU A 594 -3.49 -24.63 25.28
N ILE A 595 -3.56 -23.98 26.44
CA ILE A 595 -4.63 -24.13 27.43
C ILE A 595 -5.55 -22.91 27.31
N THR A 596 -6.79 -23.12 26.88
CA THR A 596 -7.70 -22.01 26.53
C THR A 596 -9.17 -22.44 26.58
N GLY A 597 -10.08 -21.50 26.76
CA GLY A 597 -11.52 -21.77 26.66
C GLY A 597 -11.99 -21.87 25.21
N ILE A 598 -12.76 -22.90 24.87
CA ILE A 598 -13.39 -23.10 23.55
C ILE A 598 -14.82 -23.60 23.76
N ALA A 599 -15.81 -23.00 23.10
CA ALA A 599 -17.21 -23.46 23.14
C ALA A 599 -17.46 -24.54 22.09
N ASP A 600 -18.42 -25.44 22.32
CA ASP A 600 -18.82 -26.48 21.35
C ASP A 600 -19.77 -25.94 20.27
N ASP A 601 -19.36 -24.85 19.61
CA ASP A 601 -20.03 -24.27 18.44
C ASP A 601 -19.13 -24.30 17.20
N ASP A 602 -19.68 -23.97 16.02
CA ASP A 602 -18.95 -24.06 14.76
C ASP A 602 -17.72 -23.15 14.70
N ALA A 603 -17.73 -22.05 15.48
CA ALA A 603 -16.59 -21.15 15.57
C ALA A 603 -15.50 -21.70 16.50
N GLY A 604 -15.86 -22.38 17.58
CA GLY A 604 -14.94 -23.07 18.48
C GLY A 604 -14.29 -24.28 17.82
N ARG A 605 -15.08 -25.06 17.06
CA ARG A 605 -14.56 -26.15 16.20
C ARG A 605 -13.60 -25.61 15.14
N ALA A 606 -13.99 -24.60 14.36
CA ALA A 606 -13.09 -23.97 13.38
C ALA A 606 -11.81 -23.38 14.00
N LEU A 607 -11.91 -22.79 15.20
CA LEU A 607 -10.76 -22.28 15.95
C LEU A 607 -9.82 -23.40 16.39
N HIS A 608 -10.37 -24.48 16.96
CA HIS A 608 -9.64 -25.68 17.34
C HIS A 608 -8.91 -26.29 16.14
N ASP A 609 -9.58 -26.45 15.01
CA ASP A 609 -9.02 -27.10 13.82
C ASP A 609 -7.91 -26.26 13.17
N LEU A 610 -8.06 -24.93 13.11
CA LEU A 610 -7.00 -24.01 12.66
C LEU A 610 -5.73 -24.09 13.54
N LEU A 611 -5.88 -24.38 14.83
CA LEU A 611 -4.78 -24.56 15.78
C LEU A 611 -4.15 -25.94 15.66
N SER A 612 -4.95 -27.01 15.63
CA SER A 612 -4.49 -28.39 15.48
C SER A 612 -3.77 -28.63 14.16
N CYS A 613 -4.30 -28.11 13.04
CA CYS A 613 -3.64 -28.14 11.74
C CYS A 613 -2.34 -27.31 11.68
N SER A 614 -2.12 -26.42 12.67
CA SER A 614 -0.87 -25.67 12.84
C SER A 614 0.13 -26.36 13.79
N GLY A 615 -0.15 -27.58 14.25
CA GLY A 615 0.72 -28.35 15.15
C GLY A 615 0.61 -27.95 16.64
N VAL A 616 -0.39 -27.15 17.01
CA VAL A 616 -0.67 -26.79 18.42
C VAL A 616 -1.51 -27.89 19.07
N ARG A 617 -1.02 -28.49 20.16
CA ARG A 617 -1.85 -29.36 21.00
C ARG A 617 -2.78 -28.48 21.84
N VAL A 618 -4.07 -28.44 21.49
CA VAL A 618 -5.08 -27.69 22.23
C VAL A 618 -5.57 -28.51 23.43
N LEU A 619 -5.71 -27.86 24.58
CA LEU A 619 -6.32 -28.37 25.79
C LEU A 619 -7.46 -27.41 26.18
N ALA A 620 -8.67 -27.75 25.72
CA ALA A 620 -9.85 -26.93 25.94
C ALA A 620 -10.28 -26.93 27.41
N LEU A 621 -10.53 -25.75 27.96
CA LEU A 621 -11.22 -25.54 29.23
C LEU A 621 -12.72 -25.34 28.99
N PRO A 622 -13.61 -25.80 29.89
CA PRO A 622 -15.05 -25.56 29.78
C PRO A 622 -15.40 -24.07 29.76
N VAL A 623 -16.30 -23.68 28.86
CA VAL A 623 -16.88 -22.32 28.79
C VAL A 623 -18.40 -22.40 28.71
N SER A 624 -19.07 -21.34 29.14
CA SER A 624 -20.50 -21.11 28.92
C SER A 624 -20.69 -19.96 27.92
N GLY A 625 -21.77 -19.98 27.13
CA GLY A 625 -21.96 -19.06 26.01
C GLY A 625 -21.31 -19.57 24.71
N THR A 626 -21.06 -18.66 23.78
CA THR A 626 -20.64 -18.93 22.39
C THR A 626 -19.29 -18.30 22.05
N THR A 627 -18.50 -18.96 21.21
CA THR A 627 -17.10 -18.60 20.91
C THR A 627 -17.00 -17.16 20.41
N VAL A 628 -16.18 -16.37 21.11
CA VAL A 628 -15.91 -14.97 20.73
C VAL A 628 -15.32 -14.92 19.32
N CYS A 629 -16.01 -14.23 18.41
CA CYS A 629 -15.57 -13.99 17.04
C CYS A 629 -15.46 -12.49 16.76
N LYS A 630 -14.34 -12.05 16.19
CA LYS A 630 -14.12 -10.67 15.74
C LYS A 630 -14.24 -10.61 14.22
N ILE A 631 -15.45 -10.30 13.72
CA ILE A 631 -15.75 -10.30 12.30
C ILE A 631 -15.52 -8.90 11.72
N ARG A 632 -14.64 -8.79 10.71
CA ARG A 632 -14.32 -7.55 10.00
C ARG A 632 -14.76 -7.67 8.55
N ILE A 633 -15.76 -6.87 8.16
CA ILE A 633 -16.20 -6.78 6.77
C ILE A 633 -15.35 -5.71 6.08
N ARG A 634 -14.61 -6.08 5.03
CA ARG A 634 -13.73 -5.19 4.27
C ARG A 634 -14.13 -5.14 2.80
N ALA A 635 -14.37 -3.95 2.26
CA ALA A 635 -14.60 -3.71 0.85
C ALA A 635 -13.37 -3.07 0.20
N ARG A 636 -12.83 -3.67 -0.88
CA ARG A 636 -11.67 -3.14 -1.64
C ARG A 636 -10.47 -2.72 -0.76
N GLY A 637 -10.23 -3.43 0.34
CA GLY A 637 -9.15 -3.17 1.30
C GLY A 637 -9.46 -2.20 2.45
N GLN A 638 -10.62 -1.54 2.44
CA GLN A 638 -11.09 -0.69 3.55
C GLN A 638 -12.08 -1.45 4.45
N SER A 639 -11.95 -1.32 5.77
CA SER A 639 -12.92 -1.87 6.73
C SER A 639 -14.24 -1.08 6.66
N VAL A 640 -15.35 -1.76 6.37
CA VAL A 640 -16.70 -1.20 6.28
C VAL A 640 -17.43 -1.32 7.62
N LEU A 641 -17.33 -2.48 8.26
CA LEU A 641 -18.00 -2.78 9.52
C LEU A 641 -17.16 -3.78 10.33
N ARG A 642 -17.19 -3.65 11.66
CA ARG A 642 -16.75 -4.70 12.59
C ARG A 642 -17.95 -5.16 13.40
N LEU A 643 -18.12 -6.46 13.50
CA LEU A 643 -19.11 -7.16 14.31
C LEU A 643 -18.35 -8.11 15.23
N ASP A 644 -18.32 -7.77 16.52
CA ASP A 644 -17.89 -8.72 17.54
C ASP A 644 -19.12 -9.49 18.00
N ARG A 645 -19.04 -10.82 18.01
CA ARG A 645 -20.09 -11.73 18.50
C ARG A 645 -19.49 -12.74 19.48
N GLY A 646 -20.34 -13.43 20.22
CA GLY A 646 -19.93 -14.43 21.19
C GLY A 646 -19.69 -13.84 22.57
N ASP A 647 -19.97 -14.66 23.57
CA ASP A 647 -20.09 -14.35 24.98
C ASP A 647 -19.43 -15.44 25.86
N ALA A 648 -18.55 -16.27 25.26
CA ALA A 648 -17.83 -17.34 25.93
C ALA A 648 -17.12 -16.86 27.21
N THR A 649 -17.56 -17.42 28.34
CA THR A 649 -17.05 -17.18 29.68
C THR A 649 -16.56 -18.50 30.26
N PRO A 650 -15.28 -18.62 30.69
CA PRO A 650 -14.77 -19.85 31.30
C PRO A 650 -15.53 -20.22 32.59
N VAL A 651 -15.85 -21.51 32.73
CA VAL A 651 -16.58 -22.05 33.88
C VAL A 651 -15.59 -22.44 34.97
N ASP A 652 -15.87 -22.04 36.21
CA ASP A 652 -15.04 -22.43 37.36
C ASP A 652 -15.17 -23.92 37.69
N GLY A 653 -14.05 -24.53 38.08
CA GLY A 653 -13.93 -25.98 38.24
C GLY A 653 -12.47 -26.45 38.32
N PRO A 654 -12.26 -27.75 38.55
CA PRO A 654 -10.91 -28.32 38.62
C PRO A 654 -10.21 -28.24 37.25
N LEU A 655 -8.92 -27.86 37.27
CA LEU A 655 -8.08 -27.90 36.07
C LEU A 655 -7.96 -29.35 35.57
N PRO A 656 -8.22 -29.65 34.29
CA PRO A 656 -8.07 -31.00 33.74
C PRO A 656 -6.63 -31.51 33.93
N ALA A 657 -6.46 -32.78 34.31
CA ALA A 657 -5.15 -33.37 34.62
C ALA A 657 -4.12 -33.10 33.51
N ALA A 658 -4.46 -33.37 32.25
CA ALA A 658 -3.59 -33.14 31.10
C ALA A 658 -3.14 -31.67 30.89
N ALA A 659 -3.84 -30.70 31.49
CA ALA A 659 -3.46 -29.28 31.50
C ALA A 659 -2.60 -28.92 32.71
N ALA A 660 -2.85 -29.53 33.88
CA ALA A 660 -1.94 -29.45 35.03
C ALA A 660 -0.58 -30.09 34.73
N ASP A 661 -0.58 -31.28 34.12
CA ASP A 661 0.60 -32.01 33.65
C ASP A 661 1.40 -31.15 32.67
N ALA A 662 0.72 -30.57 31.66
CA ALA A 662 1.38 -29.72 30.66
C ALA A 662 2.09 -28.51 31.29
N LEU A 663 1.48 -27.85 32.28
CA LEU A 663 2.09 -26.73 33.01
C LEU A 663 3.29 -27.18 33.85
N ALA A 664 3.17 -28.32 34.54
CA ALA A 664 4.25 -28.88 35.34
C ALA A 664 5.44 -29.34 34.49
N ASP A 665 5.19 -29.82 33.26
CA ASP A 665 6.22 -30.29 32.34
C ASP A 665 6.78 -29.21 31.40
N ALA A 666 6.27 -27.98 31.42
CA ALA A 666 6.68 -26.90 30.53
C ALA A 666 8.19 -26.57 30.59
N ARG A 667 8.79 -26.08 29.49
CA ARG A 667 10.13 -25.44 29.50
C ARG A 667 10.06 -23.96 29.90
N ALA A 668 8.95 -23.34 29.53
CA ALA A 668 8.53 -21.96 29.76
C ALA A 668 7.00 -21.88 29.54
N ILE A 669 6.36 -20.87 30.12
CA ILE A 669 4.92 -20.60 29.97
C ILE A 669 4.73 -19.18 29.44
N CYS A 670 3.86 -19.01 28.44
CA CYS A 670 3.45 -17.72 27.91
C CYS A 670 1.96 -17.51 28.22
N VAL A 671 1.63 -16.53 29.07
CA VAL A 671 0.24 -16.16 29.39
C VAL A 671 -0.17 -14.98 28.52
N ALA A 672 -1.24 -15.15 27.74
CA ALA A 672 -1.77 -14.14 26.81
C ALA A 672 -3.21 -13.79 27.21
N ASP A 673 -3.34 -12.80 28.09
CA ASP A 673 -4.62 -12.37 28.66
C ASP A 673 -5.31 -11.36 27.72
N TYR A 674 -6.61 -11.52 27.46
CA TYR A 674 -7.42 -10.56 26.69
C TYR A 674 -8.70 -10.13 27.44
N GLY A 675 -8.81 -10.44 28.73
CA GLY A 675 -9.96 -10.14 29.57
C GLY A 675 -11.23 -10.88 29.16
N ALA A 676 -11.12 -12.15 28.77
CA ALA A 676 -12.25 -13.09 28.69
C ALA A 676 -12.29 -14.08 29.87
N GLY A 677 -11.19 -14.20 30.64
CA GLY A 677 -11.22 -14.73 32.01
C GLY A 677 -10.52 -16.07 32.24
N VAL A 678 -9.84 -16.66 31.25
CA VAL A 678 -9.11 -17.93 31.44
C VAL A 678 -8.05 -17.79 32.54
N THR A 679 -7.39 -16.64 32.60
CA THR A 679 -6.39 -16.24 33.59
C THR A 679 -6.96 -15.86 34.96
N ALA A 680 -8.29 -15.73 35.07
CA ALA A 680 -8.99 -15.42 36.31
C ALA A 680 -9.42 -16.68 37.08
N LEU A 681 -9.60 -17.82 36.39
CA LEU A 681 -10.02 -19.10 36.98
C LEU A 681 -9.11 -19.51 38.17
N PRO A 682 -9.66 -19.74 39.37
CA PRO A 682 -8.89 -20.10 40.56
C PRO A 682 -7.88 -21.24 40.35
N ALA A 683 -8.31 -22.33 39.69
CA ALA A 683 -7.45 -23.48 39.42
C ALA A 683 -6.30 -23.17 38.44
N VAL A 684 -6.54 -22.35 37.42
CA VAL A 684 -5.50 -21.87 36.48
C VAL A 684 -4.53 -20.95 37.20
N ARG A 685 -5.01 -20.02 38.04
CA ARG A 685 -4.17 -19.11 38.82
C ARG A 685 -3.29 -19.84 39.83
N ALA A 686 -3.83 -20.85 40.52
CA ALA A 686 -3.06 -21.69 41.43
C ALA A 686 -1.93 -22.44 40.69
N ALA A 687 -2.27 -23.09 39.56
CA ALA A 687 -1.29 -23.81 38.75
C ALA A 687 -0.20 -22.89 38.16
N LEU A 688 -0.55 -21.69 37.69
CA LEU A 688 0.41 -20.69 37.21
C LEU A 688 1.32 -20.16 38.32
N THR A 689 0.77 -19.88 39.51
CA THR A 689 1.54 -19.38 40.68
C THR A 689 2.56 -20.43 41.16
N GLU A 690 2.18 -21.70 41.15
CA GLU A 690 3.08 -22.80 41.51
C GLU A 690 4.09 -23.12 40.40
N SER A 691 3.70 -22.99 39.13
CA SER A 691 4.61 -23.15 37.99
C SER A 691 5.68 -22.06 37.96
N ALA A 692 5.33 -20.80 38.27
CA ALA A 692 6.24 -19.66 38.31
C ALA A 692 7.47 -19.88 39.23
N ARG A 693 7.34 -20.71 40.27
CA ARG A 693 8.46 -21.09 41.15
C ARG A 693 9.53 -21.97 40.49
N ARG A 694 9.22 -22.58 39.34
CA ARG A 694 10.00 -23.69 38.73
C ARG A 694 10.29 -23.48 37.24
N VAL A 695 9.39 -22.80 36.51
CA VAL A 695 9.51 -22.51 35.08
C VAL A 695 9.21 -21.03 34.82
N PRO A 696 9.91 -20.37 33.88
CA PRO A 696 9.69 -18.96 33.60
C PRO A 696 8.31 -18.75 33.00
N VAL A 697 7.50 -17.94 33.69
CA VAL A 697 6.22 -17.44 33.19
C VAL A 697 6.45 -16.05 32.60
N VAL A 698 6.16 -15.89 31.31
CA VAL A 698 6.05 -14.59 30.64
C VAL A 698 4.56 -14.26 30.53
N TRP A 699 4.14 -13.08 30.97
CA TRP A 699 2.73 -12.68 31.01
C TRP A 699 2.49 -11.40 30.22
N ASP A 700 1.59 -11.44 29.24
CA ASP A 700 1.10 -10.28 28.49
C ASP A 700 -0.26 -9.86 29.10
N PRO A 701 -0.33 -8.75 29.87
CA PRO A 701 -1.49 -8.45 30.71
C PRO A 701 -2.43 -7.43 30.06
N HIS A 702 -3.73 -7.69 30.13
CA HIS A 702 -4.75 -6.81 29.55
C HIS A 702 -5.59 -6.10 30.63
N PRO A 703 -6.09 -4.85 30.45
CA PRO A 703 -6.73 -4.07 31.52
C PRO A 703 -8.08 -4.58 32.03
N ARG A 704 -8.69 -5.54 31.32
CA ARG A 704 -9.88 -6.31 31.80
C ARG A 704 -9.53 -7.75 32.19
N GLY A 705 -8.24 -8.07 32.19
CA GLY A 705 -7.67 -9.37 32.54
C GLY A 705 -7.48 -9.55 34.05
N ALA A 706 -6.90 -10.68 34.42
CA ALA A 706 -6.50 -10.93 35.79
C ALA A 706 -5.08 -10.38 36.04
N PRO A 707 -4.76 -9.87 37.24
CA PRO A 707 -3.40 -9.43 37.54
C PRO A 707 -2.41 -10.61 37.40
N PRO A 708 -1.19 -10.38 36.90
CA PRO A 708 -0.13 -11.40 36.85
C PRO A 708 0.08 -12.08 38.21
N VAL A 709 0.55 -13.33 38.18
CA VAL A 709 0.91 -14.06 39.41
C VAL A 709 2.30 -13.64 39.92
N PRO A 710 2.55 -13.60 41.24
CA PRO A 710 3.89 -13.35 41.78
C PRO A 710 4.93 -14.34 41.23
N GLY A 711 6.15 -13.86 40.98
CA GLY A 711 7.22 -14.67 40.39
C GLY A 711 7.13 -14.85 38.87
N CYS A 712 6.34 -14.04 38.14
CA CYS A 712 6.48 -13.99 36.69
C CYS A 712 7.90 -13.51 36.31
N ALA A 713 8.59 -14.29 35.48
CA ALA A 713 9.94 -14.00 35.02
C ALA A 713 9.98 -12.74 34.11
N LEU A 714 8.88 -12.45 33.41
CA LEU A 714 8.68 -11.21 32.67
C LEU A 714 7.20 -10.87 32.55
N VAL A 715 6.84 -9.59 32.66
CA VAL A 715 5.50 -9.08 32.29
C VAL A 715 5.64 -8.02 31.18
N THR A 716 4.83 -8.07 30.13
CA THR A 716 5.09 -7.37 28.85
C THR A 716 4.10 -6.25 28.42
N PRO A 717 3.48 -5.47 29.34
CA PRO A 717 2.41 -4.53 29.00
C PRO A 717 2.82 -3.49 27.94
N ASN A 718 1.88 -3.05 27.11
CA ASN A 718 2.10 -1.90 26.26
C ASN A 718 2.00 -0.57 27.05
N HIS A 719 2.48 0.52 26.46
CA HIS A 719 2.56 1.85 27.09
C HIS A 719 1.21 2.45 27.55
N GLU A 720 0.09 2.02 26.96
CA GLU A 720 -1.25 2.45 27.37
C GLU A 720 -1.79 1.57 28.49
N GLU A 721 -1.54 0.26 28.43
CA GLU A 721 -1.88 -0.72 29.48
C GLU A 721 -1.12 -0.44 30.78
N ALA A 722 0.20 -0.22 30.70
CA ALA A 722 1.04 0.12 31.84
C ALA A 722 0.57 1.39 32.59
N ARG A 723 -0.06 2.34 31.87
CA ARG A 723 -0.74 3.50 32.46
C ARG A 723 -2.10 3.14 33.05
N GLY A 724 -2.89 2.30 32.38
CA GLY A 724 -4.15 1.79 32.92
C GLY A 724 -3.99 1.06 34.26
N PHE A 725 -2.86 0.36 34.45
CA PHE A 725 -2.50 -0.34 35.69
C PHE A 725 -1.86 0.55 36.77
N CYS A 726 -1.59 1.84 36.51
CA CYS A 726 -0.95 2.76 37.46
C CYS A 726 -1.78 4.05 37.66
N HIS A 727 -2.38 4.21 38.85
CA HIS A 727 -3.23 5.35 39.20
C HIS A 727 -2.49 6.47 39.96
N ASP A 728 -1.19 6.70 39.67
CA ASP A 728 -0.33 7.56 40.48
C ASP A 728 0.42 8.62 39.63
N ASP A 729 0.47 9.86 40.11
CA ASP A 729 0.80 11.08 39.34
C ASP A 729 2.32 11.29 39.09
N GLY A 730 3.07 10.20 38.90
CA GLY A 730 4.52 10.21 38.68
C GLY A 730 4.94 10.56 37.24
N SER A 731 6.09 11.21 37.08
CA SER A 731 6.63 11.66 35.78
C SER A 731 7.28 10.53 34.92
N GLY A 732 6.74 9.31 35.01
CA GLY A 732 7.27 8.10 34.35
C GLY A 732 6.26 7.39 33.43
N ASP A 733 6.46 6.09 33.23
CA ASP A 733 5.54 5.17 32.54
C ASP A 733 5.14 3.96 33.42
N GLY A 734 5.26 4.07 34.74
CA GLY A 734 4.70 3.12 35.72
C GLY A 734 5.54 1.87 36.02
N GLY A 735 6.50 1.50 35.17
CA GLY A 735 7.17 0.19 35.22
C GLY A 735 7.75 -0.25 36.57
N GLU A 736 8.40 0.65 37.32
CA GLU A 736 8.91 0.34 38.67
C GLU A 736 7.79 0.08 39.70
N ALA A 737 6.65 0.74 39.55
CA ALA A 737 5.49 0.51 40.40
C ALA A 737 4.83 -0.83 40.05
N LEU A 738 4.69 -1.15 38.76
CA LEU A 738 4.18 -2.45 38.29
C LEU A 738 5.06 -3.63 38.75
N LEU A 739 6.39 -3.47 38.67
CA LEU A 739 7.36 -4.46 39.14
C LEU A 739 7.15 -4.81 40.62
N ARG A 740 6.90 -3.80 41.47
CA ARG A 740 6.58 -3.98 42.90
C ARG A 740 5.18 -4.54 43.12
N THR A 741 4.17 -4.01 42.43
CA THR A 741 2.75 -4.39 42.59
C THR A 741 2.46 -5.82 42.17
N TRP A 742 3.11 -6.33 41.12
CA TRP A 742 2.94 -7.70 40.62
C TRP A 742 3.97 -8.69 41.17
N ALA A 743 4.99 -8.21 41.92
CA ALA A 743 6.10 -9.02 42.42
C ALA A 743 6.73 -9.92 41.35
N ALA A 744 7.03 -9.32 40.19
CA ALA A 744 7.65 -9.98 39.04
C ALA A 744 9.18 -9.77 39.05
N ASP A 745 9.92 -10.67 38.40
CA ASP A 745 11.38 -10.54 38.26
C ASP A 745 11.78 -9.47 37.25
N ALA A 746 10.94 -9.22 36.24
CA ALA A 746 11.11 -8.14 35.29
C ALA A 746 9.77 -7.62 34.72
N VAL A 747 9.72 -6.34 34.36
CA VAL A 747 8.63 -5.73 33.59
C VAL A 747 9.21 -5.05 32.35
N CYS A 748 8.69 -5.37 31.17
CA CYS A 748 9.08 -4.73 29.92
C CYS A 748 7.90 -3.97 29.29
N ILE A 749 7.99 -2.63 29.28
CA ILE A 749 6.96 -1.78 28.67
C ILE A 749 7.27 -1.62 27.18
N THR A 750 6.37 -2.11 26.33
CA THR A 750 6.49 -1.96 24.86
C THR A 750 5.93 -0.60 24.41
N ARG A 751 6.68 0.13 23.58
CA ARG A 751 6.38 1.52 23.18
C ARG A 751 6.31 1.70 21.66
N GLY A 752 5.95 0.63 20.94
CA GLY A 752 5.86 0.60 19.48
C GLY A 752 7.14 1.08 18.79
N ALA A 753 7.03 2.10 17.93
CA ALA A 753 8.17 2.69 17.22
C ALA A 753 9.22 3.39 18.11
N GLN A 754 9.00 3.48 19.43
CA GLN A 754 9.97 3.99 20.41
C GLN A 754 10.79 2.88 21.09
N GLY A 755 10.60 1.62 20.71
CA GLY A 755 11.30 0.46 21.28
C GLY A 755 10.62 -0.06 22.54
N ALA A 756 11.41 -0.54 23.50
CA ALA A 756 10.92 -1.03 24.78
C ALA A 756 11.85 -0.63 25.96
N ARG A 757 11.29 -0.60 27.17
CA ARG A 757 12.02 -0.31 28.41
C ARG A 757 11.87 -1.46 29.38
N VAL A 758 12.97 -1.91 29.98
CA VAL A 758 13.00 -3.04 30.93
C VAL A 758 13.28 -2.53 32.33
N TYR A 759 12.57 -3.10 33.32
CA TYR A 759 12.66 -2.79 34.73
C TYR A 759 12.93 -4.09 35.51
N GLU A 760 13.97 -4.11 36.34
CA GLU A 760 14.43 -5.28 37.11
C GLU A 760 14.78 -4.85 38.55
N PRO A 761 14.60 -5.68 39.60
CA PRO A 761 14.73 -5.27 41.00
C PRO A 761 16.11 -4.78 41.46
N ARG A 762 17.17 -4.97 40.66
CA ARG A 762 18.58 -4.70 41.04
C ARG A 762 19.47 -4.15 39.91
N ALA A 763 18.90 -3.64 38.82
CA ALA A 763 19.65 -3.11 37.67
C ALA A 763 19.13 -1.73 37.22
N ASP A 764 20.00 -0.93 36.61
CA ASP A 764 19.63 0.34 35.97
C ASP A 764 18.64 0.11 34.81
N VAL A 765 17.68 1.03 34.63
CA VAL A 765 16.57 0.89 33.67
C VAL A 765 17.08 0.80 32.22
N HIS A 766 17.20 -0.43 31.72
CA HIS A 766 17.71 -0.71 30.39
C HIS A 766 16.75 -0.23 29.29
N ARG A 767 17.24 0.70 28.45
CA ARG A 767 16.55 1.18 27.26
C ARG A 767 17.02 0.36 26.05
N VAL A 768 16.14 -0.45 25.46
CA VAL A 768 16.46 -1.14 24.21
C VAL A 768 16.12 -0.23 23.04
N ALA A 769 17.15 0.42 22.49
CA ALA A 769 17.03 1.26 21.30
C ALA A 769 16.85 0.41 20.04
N ILE A 770 15.96 0.82 19.15
CA ILE A 770 15.78 0.18 17.83
C ILE A 770 16.99 0.54 16.94
N PRO A 771 17.70 -0.44 16.34
CA PRO A 771 18.69 -0.16 15.30
C PRO A 771 18.01 0.50 14.10
N GLN A 772 18.52 1.65 13.64
CA GLN A 772 17.89 2.40 12.54
C GLN A 772 18.02 1.68 11.19
N ARG A 773 17.08 0.77 10.92
CA ARG A 773 16.69 0.27 9.59
C ARG A 773 15.22 0.60 9.33
N ALA A 774 14.82 0.49 8.07
CA ALA A 774 13.60 1.08 7.50
C ALA A 774 12.37 1.02 8.43
N ALA A 775 11.76 2.19 8.68
CA ALA A 775 10.46 2.26 9.34
C ALA A 775 9.43 1.45 8.54
N PRO A 776 8.60 0.61 9.18
CA PRO A 776 7.58 -0.15 8.48
C PRO A 776 6.63 0.79 7.71
N ALA A 777 6.29 0.41 6.48
CA ALA A 777 5.10 0.96 5.83
C ALA A 777 3.88 0.65 6.71
N ALA A 778 2.91 1.58 6.78
CA ALA A 778 1.78 1.50 7.71
C ALA A 778 1.00 0.18 7.53
N GLY A 779 1.22 -0.75 8.46
CA GLY A 779 0.68 -2.10 8.46
C GLY A 779 -0.16 -2.39 9.70
N ASP A 780 -0.91 -3.49 9.65
CA ASP A 780 -1.71 -3.96 10.77
C ASP A 780 -0.80 -4.37 11.94
N VAL A 781 -0.89 -3.69 13.08
CA VAL A 781 -0.05 -3.93 14.27
C VAL A 781 -0.55 -5.09 15.14
N CYS A 782 -1.66 -5.73 14.75
CA CYS A 782 -2.23 -6.91 15.41
C CYS A 782 -1.21 -8.07 15.43
N GLY A 783 -1.00 -8.69 16.60
CA GLY A 783 -0.04 -9.78 16.77
C GLY A 783 1.38 -9.36 17.17
N ALA A 784 1.68 -8.05 17.26
CA ALA A 784 3.02 -7.57 17.63
C ALA A 784 3.35 -7.83 19.11
N GLY A 785 2.35 -7.71 20.01
CA GLY A 785 2.46 -8.06 21.44
C GLY A 785 2.64 -9.57 21.62
N ASP A 786 1.72 -10.38 21.08
CA ASP A 786 1.79 -11.85 21.10
C ASP A 786 3.16 -12.36 20.65
N ARG A 787 3.70 -11.82 19.55
CA ARG A 787 5.01 -12.24 19.04
C ARG A 787 6.17 -11.80 19.92
N PHE A 788 6.07 -10.68 20.62
CA PHE A 788 7.08 -10.25 21.60
C PHE A 788 7.04 -11.14 22.85
N ALA A 789 5.86 -11.39 23.42
CA ALA A 789 5.69 -12.26 24.58
C ALA A 789 6.15 -13.70 24.29
N VAL A 790 5.77 -14.26 23.13
CA VAL A 790 6.24 -15.58 22.67
C VAL A 790 7.75 -15.59 22.46
N ALA A 791 8.33 -14.58 21.80
CA ALA A 791 9.78 -14.52 21.60
C ALA A 791 10.55 -14.41 22.92
N ALA A 792 10.00 -13.72 23.93
CA ALA A 792 10.59 -13.63 25.26
C ALA A 792 10.43 -14.93 26.07
N ALA A 793 9.32 -15.66 25.91
CA ALA A 793 9.13 -16.97 26.54
C ALA A 793 10.04 -18.05 25.94
N VAL A 794 10.36 -17.94 24.65
CA VAL A 794 11.35 -18.77 23.94
C VAL A 794 12.78 -18.42 24.35
N VAL A 795 13.15 -17.14 24.25
CA VAL A 795 14.54 -16.69 24.49
C VAL A 795 14.76 -16.47 25.99
N ARG A 796 15.04 -17.57 26.68
CA ARG A 796 15.32 -17.69 28.13
C ARG A 796 16.55 -16.91 28.62
N ALA A 797 17.17 -16.07 27.79
CA ALA A 797 18.40 -15.32 28.07
C ALA A 797 18.28 -13.87 27.59
N ALA A 798 18.19 -12.94 28.54
CA ALA A 798 18.13 -11.48 28.36
C ALA A 798 16.98 -10.91 27.51
N VAL A 799 16.16 -10.04 28.11
CA VAL A 799 15.07 -9.30 27.45
C VAL A 799 15.55 -8.49 26.22
N GLY A 800 16.85 -8.14 26.18
CA GLY A 800 17.49 -7.48 25.04
C GLY A 800 17.59 -8.33 23.75
N ASP A 801 17.55 -9.66 23.83
CA ASP A 801 17.55 -10.54 22.64
C ASP A 801 16.17 -10.59 21.99
N ALA A 802 15.11 -10.81 22.77
CA ALA A 802 13.72 -10.82 22.28
C ALA A 802 13.34 -9.48 21.64
N ALA A 803 13.75 -8.36 22.24
CA ALA A 803 13.55 -7.03 21.67
C ALA A 803 14.35 -6.82 20.36
N ARG A 804 15.55 -7.39 20.21
CA ARG A 804 16.30 -7.41 18.94
C ARG A 804 15.63 -8.29 17.88
N PHE A 805 15.06 -9.43 18.25
CA PHE A 805 14.34 -10.33 17.34
C PHE A 805 13.09 -9.67 16.74
N VAL A 806 12.30 -8.94 17.54
CA VAL A 806 11.15 -8.16 17.03
C VAL A 806 11.62 -7.01 16.14
N ALA A 807 12.70 -6.30 16.51
CA ALA A 807 13.30 -5.25 15.68
C ALA A 807 13.90 -5.77 14.35
N ALA A 808 14.16 -7.08 14.22
CA ALA A 808 14.66 -7.71 13.00
C ALA A 808 13.58 -8.06 11.96
N GLY A 809 12.30 -7.70 12.21
CA GLY A 809 11.23 -7.79 11.20
C GLY A 809 10.16 -8.86 11.46
N GLY A 810 10.01 -9.36 12.69
CA GLY A 810 9.06 -10.43 13.01
C GLY A 810 7.57 -10.13 12.77
N ALA A 811 7.16 -8.88 12.54
CA ALA A 811 5.75 -8.48 12.52
C ALA A 811 4.91 -9.02 11.32
N ALA A 812 5.49 -9.73 10.35
CA ALA A 812 4.80 -10.11 9.11
C ALA A 812 4.28 -11.58 9.07
N ALA A 813 3.09 -11.72 8.46
CA ALA A 813 2.48 -12.93 7.87
C ALA A 813 1.70 -13.95 8.75
N VAL A 814 0.41 -13.65 9.02
CA VAL A 814 -0.64 -14.68 9.21
C VAL A 814 -1.89 -14.31 8.39
N SER A 815 -2.23 -15.14 7.39
CA SER A 815 -3.54 -15.17 6.72
C SER A 815 -3.62 -16.44 5.86
N ILE A 816 -4.57 -17.33 6.17
CA ILE A 816 -4.81 -18.57 5.41
C ILE A 816 -6.12 -18.40 4.62
N PRO A 817 -6.16 -18.65 3.30
CA PRO A 817 -7.44 -18.80 2.60
C PRO A 817 -8.11 -20.10 3.04
N VAL A 818 -9.33 -20.00 3.60
CA VAL A 818 -10.24 -21.14 3.58
C VAL A 818 -10.77 -21.25 2.15
N SER A 819 -10.78 -22.46 1.60
CA SER A 819 -11.46 -22.76 0.34
C SER A 819 -12.84 -23.30 0.67
N ASP A 820 -13.89 -22.66 0.16
CA ASP A 820 -15.23 -23.23 0.12
C ASP A 820 -15.81 -23.06 -1.30
N THR A 821 -16.95 -23.67 -1.55
CA THR A 821 -17.25 -24.31 -2.83
C THR A 821 -18.36 -23.64 -3.62
N GLY A 822 -18.13 -23.47 -4.92
CA GLY A 822 -19.18 -23.33 -5.93
C GLY A 822 -19.89 -21.98 -6.06
N SER A 823 -19.35 -21.08 -6.89
CA SER A 823 -20.06 -20.62 -8.11
C SER A 823 -19.21 -19.63 -8.93
N ASP A 824 -19.33 -19.72 -10.25
CA ASP A 824 -18.75 -18.80 -11.24
C ASP A 824 -19.88 -17.88 -11.75
N PRO A 825 -19.61 -16.61 -12.12
CA PRO A 825 -19.53 -16.38 -13.56
C PRO A 825 -18.46 -15.37 -14.02
N LEU A 826 -17.72 -15.76 -15.06
CA LEU A 826 -16.81 -14.91 -15.81
C LEU A 826 -17.44 -13.58 -16.27
N THR A 827 -16.63 -12.51 -16.28
CA THR A 827 -16.66 -11.56 -17.42
C THR A 827 -15.26 -11.01 -17.73
N SER A 828 -14.79 -11.37 -18.92
CA SER A 828 -13.53 -11.01 -19.58
C SER A 828 -12.96 -9.62 -19.30
N ARG A 829 -11.68 -9.57 -18.88
CA ARG A 829 -10.69 -8.57 -19.35
C ARG A 829 -9.36 -9.28 -19.64
N SER A 830 -8.72 -8.93 -20.75
CA SER A 830 -7.68 -9.75 -21.41
C SER A 830 -6.39 -9.91 -20.61
N ARG A 831 -5.81 -11.13 -20.66
CA ARG A 831 -4.48 -11.47 -20.12
C ARG A 831 -3.35 -10.91 -21.00
N PRO A 832 -2.17 -10.57 -20.43
CA PRO A 832 -0.91 -10.56 -21.16
C PRO A 832 -0.55 -11.96 -21.70
N ALA A 833 0.45 -12.03 -22.58
CA ALA A 833 0.89 -13.27 -23.23
C ALA A 833 1.44 -14.32 -22.23
N ASP A 834 1.49 -15.57 -22.69
CA ASP A 834 1.85 -16.73 -21.86
C ASP A 834 3.31 -16.68 -21.38
N ALA A 835 3.52 -16.73 -20.06
CA ALA A 835 4.86 -16.61 -19.47
C ALA A 835 5.72 -17.88 -19.69
N SER A 836 5.13 -19.01 -20.12
CA SER A 836 5.88 -20.17 -20.59
C SER A 836 6.48 -19.99 -22.00
N ALA A 837 6.16 -18.89 -22.70
CA ALA A 837 6.74 -18.52 -23.99
C ALA A 837 7.81 -17.40 -23.87
N VAL A 838 8.19 -17.03 -22.65
CA VAL A 838 9.28 -16.07 -22.40
C VAL A 838 10.62 -16.81 -22.40
N ASP A 839 11.49 -16.47 -23.35
CA ASP A 839 12.89 -16.92 -23.38
C ASP A 839 13.59 -16.55 -22.07
N ALA A 840 13.84 -17.55 -21.23
CA ALA A 840 14.47 -17.41 -19.92
C ALA A 840 15.95 -17.00 -20.01
N LEU A 841 16.67 -17.46 -21.05
CA LEU A 841 18.08 -17.12 -21.25
C LEU A 841 18.19 -15.67 -21.75
N GLY A 842 17.37 -15.27 -22.72
CA GLY A 842 17.27 -13.88 -23.17
C GLY A 842 16.74 -12.93 -22.09
N LEU A 843 15.86 -13.39 -21.19
CA LEU A 843 15.45 -12.66 -19.99
C LEU A 843 16.66 -12.43 -19.06
N ALA A 844 17.35 -13.50 -18.65
CA ALA A 844 18.51 -13.41 -17.77
C ALA A 844 19.62 -12.52 -18.37
N ALA A 845 20.01 -12.76 -19.62
CA ALA A 845 21.02 -11.97 -20.33
C ALA A 845 20.61 -10.50 -20.55
N ARG A 846 19.31 -10.18 -20.55
CA ARG A 846 18.82 -8.79 -20.54
C ARG A 846 18.86 -8.17 -19.15
N LEU A 847 18.46 -8.89 -18.11
CA LEU A 847 18.45 -8.41 -16.72
C LEU A 847 19.85 -8.17 -16.16
N ARG A 848 20.79 -9.09 -16.41
CA ARG A 848 22.18 -8.96 -15.96
C ARG A 848 22.91 -7.81 -16.66
N ARG A 849 22.62 -7.56 -17.95
CA ARG A 849 23.04 -6.32 -18.65
C ARG A 849 22.41 -5.04 -18.12
N GLN A 850 21.33 -5.13 -17.34
CA GLN A 850 20.69 -4.02 -16.63
C GLN A 850 21.16 -3.90 -15.17
N GLY A 851 22.07 -4.78 -14.70
CA GLY A 851 22.52 -4.82 -13.31
C GLY A 851 21.44 -5.27 -12.32
N ARG A 852 20.45 -6.05 -12.79
CA ARG A 852 19.32 -6.56 -12.01
C ARG A 852 19.56 -8.01 -11.59
N THR A 853 19.36 -8.32 -10.31
CA THR A 853 19.65 -9.64 -9.69
C THR A 853 18.72 -10.73 -10.23
N VAL A 854 19.24 -11.65 -11.03
CA VAL A 854 18.50 -12.82 -11.52
C VAL A 854 18.56 -13.94 -10.48
N VAL A 855 17.41 -14.25 -9.88
CA VAL A 855 17.27 -15.43 -9.03
C VAL A 855 16.81 -16.62 -9.87
N ALA A 856 17.37 -17.80 -9.63
CA ALA A 856 16.86 -19.05 -10.18
C ALA A 856 16.65 -20.11 -9.11
N THR A 857 15.73 -21.03 -9.36
CA THR A 857 15.49 -22.23 -8.53
C THR A 857 15.03 -23.37 -9.43
N GLY A 858 15.12 -24.64 -8.98
CA GLY A 858 14.73 -25.75 -9.85
C GLY A 858 14.44 -27.07 -9.18
N GLY A 859 13.76 -27.94 -9.93
CA GLY A 859 13.36 -29.27 -9.52
C GLY A 859 12.24 -29.86 -10.39
N CYS A 860 11.63 -30.95 -9.94
CA CYS A 860 10.63 -31.66 -10.75
C CYS A 860 9.26 -30.97 -10.80
N PHE A 861 8.86 -30.27 -9.72
CA PHE A 861 7.54 -29.63 -9.57
C PHE A 861 6.33 -30.49 -9.99
N ASP A 862 6.43 -31.81 -9.77
CA ASP A 862 5.60 -32.82 -10.43
C ASP A 862 4.11 -32.75 -10.06
N LEU A 863 3.84 -32.60 -8.75
CA LEU A 863 2.60 -32.01 -8.26
C LEU A 863 2.96 -30.82 -7.37
N LEU A 864 2.45 -29.63 -7.71
CA LEU A 864 2.62 -28.43 -6.90
C LEU A 864 1.82 -28.53 -5.59
N HIS A 865 2.38 -27.96 -4.54
CA HIS A 865 1.79 -27.91 -3.19
C HIS A 865 2.28 -26.67 -2.45
N THR A 866 1.67 -26.38 -1.30
CA THR A 866 1.96 -25.21 -0.44
C THR A 866 3.47 -24.97 -0.21
N GLY A 867 4.24 -26.04 0.05
CA GLY A 867 5.70 -25.98 0.15
C GLY A 867 6.40 -25.37 -1.08
N HIS A 868 6.07 -25.82 -2.29
CA HIS A 868 6.60 -25.24 -3.53
C HIS A 868 6.19 -23.76 -3.69
N ILE A 869 4.94 -23.41 -3.39
CA ILE A 869 4.45 -22.03 -3.49
C ILE A 869 5.17 -21.09 -2.50
N ARG A 870 5.51 -21.57 -1.30
CA ARG A 870 6.29 -20.80 -0.31
C ARG A 870 7.75 -20.64 -0.75
N LEU A 871 8.40 -21.72 -1.19
CA LEU A 871 9.75 -21.71 -1.75
C LEU A 871 9.88 -20.70 -2.90
N LEU A 872 8.96 -20.74 -3.88
CA LEU A 872 8.97 -19.84 -5.04
C LEU A 872 8.76 -18.37 -4.63
N ARG A 873 7.89 -18.09 -3.66
CA ARG A 873 7.68 -16.72 -3.17
C ARG A 873 8.90 -16.17 -2.43
N GLN A 874 9.50 -16.97 -1.55
CA GLN A 874 10.70 -16.58 -0.82
C GLN A 874 11.91 -16.43 -1.75
N ALA A 875 12.07 -17.30 -2.76
CA ALA A 875 13.06 -17.15 -3.81
C ALA A 875 12.86 -15.83 -4.59
N ARG A 876 11.61 -15.47 -4.91
CA ARG A 876 11.28 -14.23 -5.63
C ARG A 876 11.60 -12.95 -4.84
N GLU A 877 11.61 -13.03 -3.52
CA GLU A 877 11.93 -11.93 -2.60
C GLU A 877 13.45 -11.64 -2.51
N LEU A 878 14.31 -12.55 -2.98
CA LEU A 878 15.77 -12.39 -2.98
C LEU A 878 16.34 -11.55 -4.15
N GLY A 879 15.53 -11.14 -5.12
CA GLY A 879 16.04 -10.39 -6.27
C GLY A 879 14.99 -9.81 -7.23
N ASP A 880 15.45 -9.45 -8.42
CA ASP A 880 14.71 -8.64 -9.39
C ASP A 880 13.74 -9.44 -10.28
N ALA A 881 14.00 -10.73 -10.47
CA ALA A 881 13.19 -11.70 -11.21
C ALA A 881 13.49 -13.13 -10.73
N LEU A 882 12.51 -14.02 -10.77
CA LEU A 882 12.67 -15.45 -10.53
C LEU A 882 12.49 -16.25 -11.82
N ILE A 883 13.47 -17.09 -12.14
CA ILE A 883 13.44 -18.05 -13.25
C ILE A 883 13.39 -19.47 -12.67
N VAL A 884 12.39 -20.26 -13.07
CA VAL A 884 12.22 -21.63 -12.55
C VAL A 884 12.70 -22.67 -13.56
N LEU A 885 13.60 -23.55 -13.13
CA LEU A 885 14.14 -24.66 -13.91
C LEU A 885 13.38 -25.96 -13.63
N VAL A 886 12.80 -26.55 -14.67
CA VAL A 886 11.92 -27.72 -14.57
C VAL A 886 12.59 -28.92 -15.25
N ASN A 887 12.78 -30.03 -14.54
CA ASN A 887 13.25 -31.28 -15.14
C ASN A 887 12.25 -31.77 -16.21
N SER A 888 12.72 -32.13 -17.40
CA SER A 888 11.91 -32.76 -18.45
C SER A 888 11.26 -34.08 -18.03
N ASP A 889 10.27 -34.57 -18.78
CA ASP A 889 9.60 -35.85 -18.50
C ASP A 889 10.56 -37.05 -18.51
N ALA A 890 11.54 -37.06 -19.41
CA ALA A 890 12.60 -38.07 -19.42
C ALA A 890 13.46 -37.99 -18.14
N SER A 891 13.82 -36.77 -17.73
CA SER A 891 14.65 -36.52 -16.55
C SER A 891 13.93 -36.93 -15.25
N VAL A 892 12.65 -36.60 -15.08
CA VAL A 892 11.89 -37.02 -13.89
C VAL A 892 11.65 -38.53 -13.87
N ARG A 893 11.45 -39.17 -15.04
CA ARG A 893 11.31 -40.63 -15.15
C ARG A 893 12.61 -41.36 -14.77
N ALA A 894 13.77 -40.84 -15.17
CA ALA A 894 15.06 -41.37 -14.76
C ALA A 894 15.31 -41.18 -13.24
N LEU A 895 14.93 -40.03 -12.68
CA LEU A 895 15.11 -39.72 -11.25
C LEU A 895 14.12 -40.45 -10.32
N LYS A 896 12.92 -40.83 -10.80
CA LYS A 896 11.80 -41.28 -9.94
C LYS A 896 11.03 -42.51 -10.44
N GLY A 897 11.56 -43.20 -11.45
CA GLY A 897 11.00 -44.44 -12.00
C GLY A 897 9.91 -44.22 -13.07
N SER A 898 9.55 -45.31 -13.74
CA SER A 898 8.67 -45.34 -14.92
C SER A 898 7.30 -44.68 -14.72
N GLY A 899 6.72 -44.79 -13.51
CA GLY A 899 5.43 -44.20 -13.12
C GLY A 899 5.46 -42.69 -12.81
N ARG A 900 6.55 -41.98 -13.12
CA ARG A 900 6.69 -40.52 -12.96
C ARG A 900 7.25 -39.89 -14.26
N PRO A 901 7.05 -38.58 -14.50
CA PRO A 901 6.16 -37.68 -13.77
C PRO A 901 4.67 -38.00 -14.00
N VAL A 902 3.80 -37.38 -13.20
CA VAL A 902 2.33 -37.47 -13.34
C VAL A 902 1.80 -36.33 -14.22
N MET A 903 2.39 -35.14 -14.15
CA MET A 903 2.12 -34.05 -15.09
C MET A 903 3.28 -33.88 -16.08
N ARG A 904 2.98 -33.59 -17.35
CA ARG A 904 4.02 -33.36 -18.37
C ARG A 904 4.77 -32.05 -18.13
N ASP A 905 6.05 -32.00 -18.48
CA ASP A 905 6.93 -30.82 -18.35
C ASP A 905 6.31 -29.53 -18.91
N ALA A 906 5.73 -29.58 -20.12
CA ALA A 906 5.03 -28.43 -20.72
C ALA A 906 3.88 -27.90 -19.85
N ASP A 907 3.13 -28.78 -19.18
CA ASP A 907 2.01 -28.40 -18.33
C ASP A 907 2.48 -27.97 -16.94
N ARG A 908 3.50 -28.64 -16.38
CA ARG A 908 4.22 -28.20 -15.17
C ARG A 908 4.77 -26.78 -15.35
N ALA A 909 5.36 -26.49 -16.51
CA ALA A 909 5.89 -25.17 -16.86
C ALA A 909 4.79 -24.11 -17.00
N ARG A 910 3.66 -24.41 -17.66
CA ARG A 910 2.49 -23.50 -17.74
C ARG A 910 1.92 -23.15 -16.37
N VAL A 911 1.75 -24.13 -15.47
CA VAL A 911 1.20 -23.87 -14.13
C VAL A 911 2.16 -23.05 -13.27
N LEU A 912 3.48 -23.30 -13.37
CA LEU A 912 4.50 -22.46 -12.75
C LEU A 912 4.51 -21.03 -13.31
N ALA A 913 4.43 -20.88 -14.63
CA ALA A 913 4.41 -19.59 -15.32
C ALA A 913 3.15 -18.76 -15.03
N ALA A 914 2.05 -19.39 -14.58
CA ALA A 914 0.85 -18.71 -14.12
C ALA A 914 0.98 -18.11 -12.70
N LEU A 915 2.04 -18.42 -11.95
CA LEU A 915 2.27 -17.88 -10.61
C LEU A 915 2.85 -16.47 -10.68
N ALA A 916 2.19 -15.50 -10.03
CA ALA A 916 2.60 -14.09 -10.01
C ALA A 916 3.97 -13.79 -9.33
N CYS A 917 4.69 -14.81 -8.87
CA CYS A 917 6.06 -14.72 -8.34
C CYS A 917 7.10 -15.40 -9.25
N VAL A 918 6.75 -15.80 -10.47
CA VAL A 918 7.62 -16.42 -11.46
C VAL A 918 7.66 -15.52 -12.70
N ASP A 919 8.86 -15.09 -13.13
CA ASP A 919 9.04 -14.16 -14.24
C ASP A 919 9.36 -14.89 -15.57
N ALA A 920 9.92 -16.11 -15.51
CA ALA A 920 10.00 -17.07 -16.62
C ALA A 920 10.20 -18.52 -16.11
N VAL A 921 9.99 -19.49 -17.00
CA VAL A 921 10.24 -20.92 -16.74
C VAL A 921 11.07 -21.51 -17.89
N ALA A 922 12.04 -22.37 -17.57
CA ALA A 922 12.79 -23.14 -18.55
C ALA A 922 12.74 -24.64 -18.22
N VAL A 923 12.46 -25.48 -19.22
CA VAL A 923 12.57 -26.94 -19.12
C VAL A 923 14.00 -27.35 -19.49
N PHE A 924 14.57 -28.32 -18.79
CA PHE A 924 15.90 -28.86 -19.11
C PHE A 924 15.96 -30.38 -19.05
N ASP A 925 16.82 -30.96 -19.90
CA ASP A 925 17.17 -32.38 -19.90
C ASP A 925 18.45 -32.61 -19.09
N GLY A 926 18.34 -33.49 -18.08
CA GLY A 926 19.42 -33.83 -17.18
C GLY A 926 18.92 -34.25 -15.79
N LEU A 927 19.70 -35.11 -15.13
CA LEU A 927 19.48 -35.44 -13.71
C LEU A 927 19.74 -34.23 -12.80
N THR A 928 20.64 -33.34 -13.25
CA THR A 928 21.15 -32.16 -12.56
C THR A 928 21.04 -30.90 -13.44
N PRO A 929 20.95 -29.69 -12.84
CA PRO A 929 20.73 -28.45 -13.60
C PRO A 929 22.01 -27.78 -14.14
N GLU A 930 23.21 -28.36 -13.95
CA GLU A 930 24.49 -27.65 -14.16
C GLU A 930 24.61 -26.97 -15.52
N ARG A 931 24.25 -27.65 -16.61
CA ARG A 931 24.33 -27.09 -17.98
C ARG A 931 23.46 -25.84 -18.15
N MET A 932 22.23 -25.91 -17.66
CA MET A 932 21.29 -24.79 -17.69
C MET A 932 21.77 -23.62 -16.80
N LEU A 933 22.50 -23.90 -15.71
CA LEU A 933 23.11 -22.88 -14.86
C LEU A 933 24.37 -22.24 -15.47
N GLU A 934 25.16 -23.01 -16.24
CA GLU A 934 26.33 -22.52 -16.99
C GLU A 934 25.93 -21.57 -18.15
N ASP A 935 24.71 -21.73 -18.70
CA ASP A 935 24.11 -20.82 -19.69
C ASP A 935 23.35 -19.64 -19.04
N LEU A 936 22.44 -19.93 -18.09
CA LEU A 936 21.59 -18.92 -17.44
C LEU A 936 22.41 -17.97 -16.55
N ARG A 937 23.42 -18.51 -15.86
CA ARG A 937 24.32 -17.82 -14.92
C ARG A 937 23.56 -16.89 -13.96
N PRO A 938 22.64 -17.42 -13.13
CA PRO A 938 21.90 -16.63 -12.17
C PRO A 938 22.85 -15.99 -11.15
N ASP A 939 22.47 -14.83 -10.64
CA ASP A 939 23.24 -14.15 -9.60
C ASP A 939 22.92 -14.74 -8.20
N ILE A 940 21.76 -15.40 -8.05
CA ILE A 940 21.41 -16.21 -6.87
C ILE A 940 20.74 -17.53 -7.32
N TRP A 941 21.24 -18.68 -6.86
CA TRP A 941 20.59 -19.99 -6.97
C TRP A 941 19.93 -20.39 -5.65
N VAL A 942 18.67 -20.80 -5.71
CA VAL A 942 17.86 -21.11 -4.52
C VAL A 942 17.46 -22.58 -4.49
N LYS A 943 17.78 -23.26 -3.38
CA LYS A 943 17.37 -24.65 -3.12
C LYS A 943 16.44 -24.70 -1.89
N GLY A 944 15.43 -25.57 -1.92
CA GLY A 944 14.64 -25.91 -0.75
C GLY A 944 15.05 -27.29 -0.21
N GLY A 945 15.39 -27.38 1.07
CA GLY A 945 15.82 -28.62 1.71
C GLY A 945 16.74 -28.40 2.90
N ASP A 946 16.99 -29.45 3.66
CA ASP A 946 17.86 -29.43 4.85
C ASP A 946 19.33 -29.76 4.49
N TYR A 947 19.79 -29.29 3.32
CA TYR A 947 21.13 -29.54 2.78
C TYR A 947 22.16 -28.54 3.32
N VAL A 948 23.42 -28.94 3.40
CA VAL A 948 24.55 -28.01 3.58
C VAL A 948 25.01 -27.50 2.22
N ALA A 949 25.36 -26.21 2.11
CA ALA A 949 25.73 -25.59 0.82
C ALA A 949 26.96 -26.22 0.14
N ALA A 950 27.78 -26.98 0.88
CA ALA A 950 28.94 -27.71 0.38
C ALA A 950 28.61 -29.09 -0.25
N GLU A 951 27.34 -29.54 -0.22
CA GLU A 951 26.92 -30.87 -0.68
C GLU A 951 26.15 -30.86 -2.01
N LEU A 952 26.03 -29.69 -2.67
CA LEU A 952 25.30 -29.51 -3.93
C LEU A 952 26.27 -29.45 -5.13
N PRO A 953 26.32 -30.46 -6.03
CA PRO A 953 27.21 -30.44 -7.20
C PRO A 953 27.00 -29.22 -8.11
N GLU A 954 25.78 -28.67 -8.15
CA GLU A 954 25.49 -27.49 -8.94
C GLU A 954 26.04 -26.16 -8.35
N ALA A 955 26.49 -26.15 -7.09
CA ALA A 955 26.99 -24.94 -6.43
C ALA A 955 28.30 -24.44 -7.06
N ASP A 956 29.21 -25.35 -7.43
CA ASP A 956 30.47 -25.03 -8.12
C ASP A 956 30.26 -24.37 -9.49
N VAL A 957 29.09 -24.57 -10.12
CA VAL A 957 28.70 -23.81 -11.33
C VAL A 957 28.41 -22.37 -10.97
N VAL A 958 27.52 -22.16 -9.99
CA VAL A 958 27.03 -20.83 -9.59
C VAL A 958 28.18 -19.97 -9.06
N TYR A 959 29.04 -20.52 -8.21
CA TYR A 959 30.21 -19.81 -7.66
C TYR A 959 31.24 -19.44 -8.75
N ARG A 960 31.47 -20.29 -9.76
CA ARG A 960 32.37 -19.96 -10.89
C ARG A 960 31.90 -18.76 -11.72
N HIS A 961 30.60 -18.47 -11.75
CA HIS A 961 30.03 -17.29 -12.42
C HIS A 961 29.86 -16.08 -11.49
N GLY A 962 30.27 -16.20 -10.22
CA GLY A 962 30.18 -15.14 -9.21
C GLY A 962 28.79 -14.98 -8.59
N GLY A 963 27.91 -15.97 -8.70
CA GLY A 963 26.60 -15.98 -8.04
C GLY A 963 26.66 -16.61 -6.65
N GLU A 964 25.61 -16.40 -5.85
CA GLU A 964 25.45 -16.97 -4.51
C GLU A 964 24.49 -18.18 -4.51
N VAL A 965 24.64 -19.10 -3.54
CA VAL A 965 23.72 -20.22 -3.32
C VAL A 965 23.01 -20.02 -1.99
N VAL A 966 21.68 -19.96 -2.01
CA VAL A 966 20.82 -19.76 -0.84
C VAL A 966 19.94 -20.97 -0.61
N ILE A 967 20.05 -21.57 0.57
CA ILE A 967 19.21 -22.69 0.99
C ILE A 967 18.10 -22.15 1.87
N LEU A 968 16.85 -22.41 1.48
CA LEU A 968 15.66 -21.98 2.20
C LEU A 968 15.05 -23.16 2.97
N PRO A 969 14.69 -22.97 4.25
CA PRO A 969 14.25 -24.06 5.11
C PRO A 969 12.93 -24.67 4.62
N THR A 970 12.91 -25.99 4.53
CA THR A 970 11.76 -26.75 4.02
C THR A 970 10.59 -26.73 5.00
N VAL A 971 9.37 -26.57 4.49
CA VAL A 971 8.16 -26.76 5.31
C VAL A 971 7.92 -28.26 5.48
N ALA A 972 8.16 -28.77 6.69
CA ALA A 972 7.93 -30.17 7.04
C ALA A 972 6.51 -30.65 6.68
N GLY A 973 6.39 -31.93 6.35
CA GLY A 973 5.13 -32.59 5.94
C GLY A 973 4.98 -32.77 4.43
N TYR A 974 5.14 -31.71 3.64
CA TYR A 974 4.70 -31.63 2.25
C TYR A 974 5.69 -32.20 1.23
N SER A 975 5.30 -33.24 0.47
CA SER A 975 6.07 -33.79 -0.64
C SER A 975 5.18 -34.42 -1.71
N SER A 976 5.46 -34.14 -3.00
CA SER A 976 4.78 -34.75 -4.16
C SER A 976 4.96 -36.28 -4.28
N SER A 977 5.79 -36.91 -3.45
CA SER A 977 5.83 -38.37 -3.31
C SER A 977 4.82 -38.87 -2.28
N ARG A 978 4.68 -38.18 -1.14
CA ARG A 978 3.69 -38.51 -0.09
C ARG A 978 2.26 -38.30 -0.56
N LEU A 979 1.99 -37.17 -1.24
CA LEU A 979 0.66 -36.85 -1.78
C LEU A 979 0.15 -37.92 -2.75
N ILE A 980 1.03 -38.49 -3.58
CA ILE A 980 0.67 -39.58 -4.52
C ILE A 980 0.57 -40.93 -3.81
N ALA A 981 1.36 -41.18 -2.76
CA ALA A 981 1.16 -42.37 -1.93
C ALA A 981 -0.20 -42.34 -1.20
N ALA A 982 -0.59 -41.20 -0.63
CA ALA A 982 -1.91 -41.01 0.00
C ALA A 982 -3.05 -41.21 -1.02
N ALA A 983 -2.96 -40.56 -2.19
CA ALA A 983 -3.94 -40.73 -3.27
C ALA A 983 -4.05 -42.20 -3.76
N ALA A 984 -2.95 -42.95 -3.81
CA ALA A 984 -2.93 -44.37 -4.21
C ALA A 984 -3.42 -45.33 -3.10
N THR A 985 -3.52 -44.88 -1.85
CA THR A 985 -3.92 -45.70 -0.68
C THR A 985 -5.31 -45.36 -0.12
N GLY A 986 -5.97 -44.36 -0.71
CA GLY A 986 -7.39 -44.09 -0.47
C GLY A 986 -7.73 -43.51 0.91
N ARG A 987 -6.74 -42.95 1.62
CA ARG A 987 -6.94 -42.25 2.91
C ARG A 987 -6.50 -40.79 2.79
N PRO A 988 -7.37 -39.82 3.12
CA PRO A 988 -6.96 -38.43 3.26
C PRO A 988 -6.31 -38.17 4.63
N GLU A 989 -5.22 -37.42 4.63
CA GLU A 989 -4.64 -36.66 5.75
C GLU A 989 -4.49 -35.20 5.29
#